data_AF-A0A5N5SP26-F1
#
_entry.id   AF-A0A5N5SP26-F1
#
_cell.length_a   1.000
_cell.length_b   1.000
_cell.length_c   1.000
_cell.angle_alpha   90.00
_cell.angle_beta   90.00
_cell.angle_gamma   90.00
#
_symmetry.space_group_name_H-M   'P 1'
#
loop_
_entity.id
_entity.type
_entity.pdbx_description
1 polymer ?
#
loop_
_entity_poly.entity_id
_entity_poly.type
_entity_poly.pdbx_seq_one_letter_code
_entity_poly.pdbx_strand_id
1 'polypeptide(L)'
;MKFLTITVILVGVVSVGLVKGQDGGCPATGQGPYDYSQALCMSVLFYEAQRSGYLPSDKRFDWRGDSALTDGQDVGHDLTGGYYDGQTDYARAAIRWGAEYFLKAHTSPTELWGQVGDGDIDHAYWGRPEEMTEYRPSAKIDANNPGSDLAGETAAALAAASIVFSSVDSTFSANCLQAAKELFELADNYRGNYNNAIPGSKNFYPSSAYVDELAWGALWLYRATYDTSYKDKASQYVDEYGILSNYTGFDWNNKYPGIMALGAEVDGDDKYYSALWGYAYYAATLVIDGADENRALAQQQVDYALGSTGRSFVNGFGVNPPQRCHHRSSSCPDEPAVCDYSAYDSPDPNPQVIYGAIAGGPDQNDQYTDSRDDYVHNEVACDYNAGLVKGQDGGCSATGQTPYDYSQALCMSILFYEAQRSGALPSDERFDWRGDSALTDGQDVGHDLTGGYYDAGDFVKFGFPMAYSVTLLGYSLLSYPDGYAIAGQTDYARAAIRSDLAGETAAALAAASIVFSSVDSTFSANCLQAAKELYELADNYRGNYNNAITGSTSFYASYSYEDELAWGALWLYRATGDSSYKDKASNYVDEYGLLSNDASWVHNFDWDNKNAGIMALGAEIGGDSKYNSALADYASFIRNNSPRTPQGMLYISQWGPLRHASNVAFILFRAASLGIDADANRALAQQQVDYALGSAGRSFVVGFGNNPPQRPHHRASSCPDEPATCDWNAYNSADPNPQVLYGAVVGGPDQNDQYTDSRDDYVHNEVACDYNAAFTGALAASVELH
;
A
#
# COMPACT_ATOMS: atom_id res chain seq x y z
N MET A 1 -13.38 16.43 8.03
CA MET A 1 -13.87 16.11 9.39
C MET A 1 -14.85 14.95 9.28
N LYS A 2 -14.42 13.71 9.57
CA LYS A 2 -15.13 12.43 9.25
C LYS A 2 -15.19 12.21 7.71
N PHE A 3 -14.90 11.05 7.14
CA PHE A 3 -14.84 9.67 7.65
C PHE A 3 -13.45 9.04 7.43
N LEU A 4 -12.82 8.55 8.50
CA LEU A 4 -11.74 7.56 8.40
C LEU A 4 -11.85 6.64 9.61
N THR A 5 -12.67 5.59 9.49
CA THR A 5 -12.86 4.59 10.54
C THR A 5 -13.38 3.29 9.92
N ILE A 6 -12.54 2.25 9.95
CA ILE A 6 -12.87 0.82 9.80
C ILE A 6 -13.24 0.31 8.40
N THR A 7 -12.29 -0.44 7.82
CA THR A 7 -12.39 -1.83 7.29
C THR A 7 -10.98 -2.13 6.78
N VAL A 8 -10.06 -2.81 7.48
CA VAL A 8 -10.13 -3.82 8.55
C VAL A 8 -9.18 -3.38 9.69
N ILE A 9 -9.61 -2.99 10.88
CA ILE A 9 -10.10 -3.87 11.95
C ILE A 9 -11.61 -3.78 12.14
N LEU A 10 -12.29 -4.92 12.16
CA LEU A 10 -13.74 -5.04 12.13
C LEU A 10 -14.41 -4.74 13.49
N VAL A 11 -14.85 -3.50 13.74
CA VAL A 11 -15.74 -3.14 14.86
C VAL A 11 -16.79 -2.07 14.47
N GLY A 12 -17.87 -2.48 13.80
CA GLY A 12 -19.02 -1.62 13.47
C GLY A 12 -20.34 -2.16 14.01
N VAL A 13 -20.94 -1.48 15.00
CA VAL A 13 -22.20 -1.93 15.65
C VAL A 13 -23.42 -1.76 14.75
N VAL A 14 -24.19 -2.83 14.57
CA VAL A 14 -25.64 -2.75 14.26
C VAL A 14 -26.40 -3.48 15.37
N SER A 15 -27.17 -2.75 16.17
CA SER A 15 -27.88 -3.30 17.32
C SER A 15 -29.16 -4.04 16.89
N VAL A 16 -29.10 -5.37 16.78
CA VAL A 16 -30.29 -6.22 16.65
C VAL A 16 -30.30 -7.21 17.82
N GLY A 17 -31.36 -7.19 18.64
CA GLY A 17 -31.47 -8.11 19.79
C GLY A 17 -31.86 -9.51 19.31
N LEU A 18 -31.06 -10.52 19.68
CA LEU A 18 -31.10 -11.83 19.02
C LEU A 18 -31.32 -13.00 19.96
N VAL A 19 -32.13 -13.94 19.47
CA VAL A 19 -32.57 -15.15 20.16
C VAL A 19 -31.85 -16.34 19.53
N LYS A 20 -31.40 -17.32 20.34
CA LYS A 20 -30.81 -18.57 19.83
C LYS A 20 -31.72 -19.20 18.77
N GLY A 21 -31.18 -19.36 17.57
CA GLY A 21 -31.84 -19.87 16.37
C GLY A 21 -30.82 -20.52 15.44
N GLN A 22 -31.26 -21.08 14.30
CA GLN A 22 -30.45 -21.94 13.43
C GLN A 22 -29.26 -21.25 12.73
N ASP A 23 -29.13 -19.93 12.89
CA ASP A 23 -28.10 -19.09 12.28
C ASP A 23 -27.06 -18.58 13.32
N GLY A 24 -26.82 -19.35 14.39
CA GLY A 24 -25.86 -18.99 15.46
C GLY A 24 -26.20 -17.73 16.28
N GLY A 25 -27.40 -17.17 16.10
CA GLY A 25 -27.79 -15.89 16.66
C GLY A 25 -27.30 -14.68 15.87
N CYS A 26 -26.99 -14.83 14.57
CA CYS A 26 -26.64 -13.75 13.64
C CYS A 26 -27.68 -13.68 12.49
N PRO A 27 -28.57 -12.67 12.44
CA PRO A 27 -29.70 -12.61 11.54
C PRO A 27 -29.35 -11.87 10.25
N ALA A 28 -30.10 -12.14 9.19
CA ALA A 28 -30.15 -11.22 8.05
C ALA A 28 -30.91 -9.94 8.45
N THR A 29 -30.24 -8.79 8.32
CA THR A 29 -30.81 -7.44 8.43
C THR A 29 -31.40 -6.96 7.10
N GLY A 30 -30.90 -7.48 5.97
CA GLY A 30 -31.59 -7.51 4.69
C GLY A 30 -31.51 -6.23 3.85
N GLN A 31 -30.28 -5.81 3.49
CA GLN A 31 -30.03 -4.93 2.34
C GLN A 31 -28.77 -5.36 1.57
N GLY A 32 -28.84 -5.38 0.24
CA GLY A 32 -27.75 -5.84 -0.64
C GLY A 32 -27.87 -7.31 -1.07
N PRO A 33 -26.96 -7.79 -1.95
CA PRO A 33 -26.91 -9.20 -2.38
C PRO A 33 -26.34 -10.13 -1.29
N TYR A 34 -25.46 -9.62 -0.42
CA TYR A 34 -24.91 -10.30 0.76
C TYR A 34 -25.07 -9.41 1.99
N ASP A 35 -25.34 -10.01 3.15
CA ASP A 35 -25.43 -9.28 4.41
C ASP A 35 -24.08 -9.30 5.13
N TYR A 36 -23.23 -8.31 4.85
CA TYR A 36 -21.90 -8.18 5.46
C TYR A 36 -21.97 -8.02 6.99
N SER A 37 -23.07 -7.50 7.53
CA SER A 37 -23.25 -7.36 8.98
C SER A 37 -23.50 -8.73 9.64
N GLN A 38 -24.25 -9.60 8.96
CA GLN A 38 -24.44 -11.00 9.35
C GLN A 38 -23.13 -11.79 9.20
N ALA A 39 -22.41 -11.61 8.09
CA ALA A 39 -21.11 -12.25 7.85
C ALA A 39 -20.10 -11.93 8.96
N LEU A 40 -19.92 -10.65 9.29
CA LEU A 40 -19.09 -10.20 10.40
C LEU A 40 -19.54 -10.78 11.75
N CYS A 41 -20.84 -10.74 12.05
CA CYS A 41 -21.38 -11.35 13.26
C CYS A 41 -21.01 -12.84 13.38
N MET A 42 -20.97 -13.55 12.24
CA MET A 42 -20.58 -14.95 12.16
C MET A 42 -19.07 -15.16 12.26
N SER A 43 -18.21 -14.36 11.61
CA SER A 43 -16.75 -14.48 11.82
C SER A 43 -16.36 -14.32 13.30
N VAL A 44 -17.11 -13.54 14.09
CA VAL A 44 -16.94 -13.47 15.56
C VAL A 44 -17.41 -14.74 16.28
N LEU A 45 -18.41 -15.47 15.76
CA LEU A 45 -18.81 -16.79 16.29
C LEU A 45 -17.67 -17.81 16.18
N PHE A 46 -16.86 -17.79 15.12
CA PHE A 46 -15.73 -18.72 14.99
C PHE A 46 -14.75 -18.63 16.18
N TYR A 47 -14.34 -17.41 16.55
CA TYR A 47 -13.49 -17.18 17.72
C TYR A 47 -14.16 -17.57 19.05
N GLU A 48 -15.49 -17.61 19.13
CA GLU A 48 -16.21 -18.15 20.28
C GLU A 48 -16.19 -19.69 20.33
N ALA A 49 -16.23 -20.37 19.19
CA ALA A 49 -16.12 -21.83 19.11
C ALA A 49 -14.71 -22.32 19.52
N GLN A 50 -13.68 -21.52 19.24
CA GLN A 50 -12.28 -21.84 19.55
C GLN A 50 -11.85 -21.54 21.01
N ARG A 51 -12.73 -21.00 21.85
CA ARG A 51 -12.41 -20.72 23.26
C ARG A 51 -12.02 -22.00 24.01
N SER A 52 -10.96 -21.93 24.81
CA SER A 52 -10.47 -22.99 25.71
C SER A 52 -10.47 -22.50 27.17
N GLY A 53 -10.65 -23.42 28.13
CA GLY A 53 -10.95 -23.14 29.53
C GLY A 53 -12.44 -23.30 29.86
N TYR A 54 -12.85 -22.72 30.99
CA TYR A 54 -14.26 -22.70 31.42
C TYR A 54 -15.09 -21.80 30.52
N LEU A 55 -16.00 -22.38 29.73
CA LEU A 55 -16.76 -21.62 28.73
C LEU A 55 -17.91 -20.81 29.34
N PRO A 56 -18.34 -19.73 28.66
CA PRO A 56 -19.45 -18.94 29.12
C PRO A 56 -20.77 -19.72 29.25
N SER A 57 -21.55 -19.43 30.28
CA SER A 57 -22.93 -19.91 30.43
C SER A 57 -23.87 -19.36 29.34
N ASP A 58 -23.51 -18.22 28.77
CA ASP A 58 -24.13 -17.50 27.64
C ASP A 58 -23.49 -17.85 26.28
N LYS A 59 -22.59 -18.84 26.22
CA LYS A 59 -21.98 -19.29 24.96
C LYS A 59 -23.01 -19.57 23.87
N ARG A 60 -22.66 -19.17 22.64
CA ARG A 60 -23.53 -19.30 21.47
C ARG A 60 -23.52 -20.71 20.84
N PHE A 61 -22.60 -21.58 21.27
CA PHE A 61 -22.49 -22.98 20.85
C PHE A 61 -22.85 -23.96 21.97
N ASP A 62 -23.99 -24.64 21.84
CA ASP A 62 -24.46 -25.59 22.87
C ASP A 62 -23.70 -26.93 22.85
N TRP A 63 -23.02 -27.27 21.73
CA TRP A 63 -22.20 -28.47 21.56
C TRP A 63 -20.76 -28.34 22.08
N ARG A 64 -20.32 -27.14 22.50
CA ARG A 64 -19.00 -26.91 23.14
C ARG A 64 -19.13 -26.86 24.66
N GLY A 65 -18.29 -27.59 25.35
CA GLY A 65 -18.13 -27.60 26.81
C GLY A 65 -16.79 -27.03 27.26
N ASP A 66 -16.58 -27.05 28.57
CA ASP A 66 -15.34 -26.58 29.19
C ASP A 66 -14.20 -27.53 28.78
N SER A 67 -13.16 -27.01 28.14
CA SER A 67 -12.09 -27.81 27.51
C SER A 67 -10.71 -27.31 27.91
N ALA A 68 -9.69 -28.17 27.80
CA ALA A 68 -8.30 -27.82 28.16
C ALA A 68 -8.14 -27.29 29.62
N LEU A 69 -8.97 -27.79 30.54
CA LEU A 69 -9.02 -27.32 31.94
C LEU A 69 -7.76 -27.61 32.77
N THR A 70 -6.84 -28.40 32.21
CA THR A 70 -5.56 -28.79 32.83
C THR A 70 -4.38 -27.95 32.34
N ASP A 71 -4.61 -26.96 31.47
CA ASP A 71 -3.55 -26.18 30.84
C ASP A 71 -2.77 -25.35 31.88
N GLY A 72 -1.45 -25.56 31.94
CA GLY A 72 -0.54 -24.99 32.95
C GLY A 72 -0.38 -25.82 34.24
N GLN A 73 -1.25 -26.80 34.52
CA GLN A 73 -1.27 -27.47 35.83
C GLN A 73 -0.03 -28.31 36.12
N ASP A 74 0.62 -28.85 35.09
CA ASP A 74 1.86 -29.63 35.19
C ASP A 74 3.06 -28.80 35.71
N VAL A 75 3.03 -27.48 35.45
CA VAL A 75 4.02 -26.51 35.92
C VAL A 75 3.53 -25.63 37.08
N GLY A 76 2.27 -25.81 37.51
CA GLY A 76 1.68 -25.09 38.64
C GLY A 76 1.13 -23.69 38.32
N HIS A 77 0.88 -23.40 37.05
CA HIS A 77 0.24 -22.17 36.58
C HIS A 77 -1.18 -22.47 36.07
N ASP A 78 -2.08 -21.47 36.04
CA ASP A 78 -3.42 -21.61 35.45
C ASP A 78 -3.47 -20.80 34.15
N LEU A 79 -3.45 -21.52 33.03
CA LEU A 79 -3.46 -20.94 31.69
C LEU A 79 -4.82 -21.12 30.98
N THR A 80 -5.90 -21.39 31.74
CA THR A 80 -7.26 -21.45 31.17
C THR A 80 -7.80 -20.04 30.83
N GLY A 81 -8.71 -19.89 29.86
CA GLY A 81 -9.16 -18.58 29.32
C GLY A 81 -10.07 -17.68 30.21
N GLY A 82 -10.68 -16.63 29.64
CA GLY A 82 -11.42 -15.58 30.38
C GLY A 82 -12.55 -14.84 29.61
N TYR A 83 -13.67 -14.58 30.31
CA TYR A 83 -15.11 -14.52 29.88
C TYR A 83 -15.59 -13.21 29.16
N TYR A 84 -16.84 -13.20 28.62
CA TYR A 84 -17.82 -12.06 28.42
C TYR A 84 -18.39 -11.79 26.98
N ASP A 85 -19.29 -10.78 26.86
CA ASP A 85 -20.58 -10.77 26.09
C ASP A 85 -20.97 -9.40 25.43
N GLY A 86 -21.88 -9.39 24.45
CA GLY A 86 -22.49 -8.23 23.74
C GLY A 86 -21.94 -7.98 22.32
N GLN A 87 -22.62 -7.35 21.35
CA GLN A 87 -22.21 -7.50 19.91
C GLN A 87 -20.81 -6.96 19.48
N THR A 88 -20.50 -5.65 19.58
CA THR A 88 -19.09 -5.16 19.49
C THR A 88 -18.26 -5.62 20.69
N ASP A 89 -18.96 -5.91 21.77
CA ASP A 89 -18.36 -6.41 22.98
C ASP A 89 -17.95 -7.90 22.87
N TYR A 90 -18.27 -8.60 21.77
CA TYR A 90 -17.89 -9.98 21.43
C TYR A 90 -16.61 -9.98 20.61
N ALA A 91 -16.45 -9.03 19.69
CA ALA A 91 -15.15 -8.74 19.07
C ALA A 91 -14.17 -8.31 20.18
N ARG A 92 -14.59 -7.40 21.07
CA ARG A 92 -13.83 -7.07 22.28
C ARG A 92 -13.65 -8.28 23.19
N ALA A 93 -14.65 -9.12 23.44
CA ALA A 93 -14.51 -10.28 24.32
C ALA A 93 -13.61 -11.36 23.72
N ALA A 94 -13.56 -11.54 22.39
CA ALA A 94 -12.58 -12.39 21.74
C ALA A 94 -11.15 -11.84 21.92
N ILE A 95 -10.97 -10.54 21.68
CA ILE A 95 -9.70 -9.83 21.92
C ILE A 95 -9.29 -9.91 23.41
N ARG A 96 -10.25 -9.73 24.33
CA ARG A 96 -10.03 -9.86 25.79
C ARG A 96 -9.75 -11.31 26.19
N TRP A 97 -10.40 -12.31 25.61
CA TRP A 97 -10.16 -13.72 25.92
C TRP A 97 -8.72 -14.10 25.60
N GLY A 98 -8.22 -13.71 24.41
CA GLY A 98 -6.81 -13.88 24.04
C GLY A 98 -5.87 -13.04 24.91
N ALA A 99 -6.17 -11.76 25.11
CA ALA A 99 -5.34 -10.86 25.92
C ALA A 99 -5.28 -11.27 27.42
N GLU A 100 -6.37 -11.76 28.02
CA GLU A 100 -6.36 -12.29 29.39
C GLU A 100 -5.53 -13.57 29.50
N TYR A 101 -5.59 -14.45 28.50
CA TYR A 101 -4.69 -15.61 28.43
C TYR A 101 -3.22 -15.16 28.34
N PHE A 102 -2.90 -14.22 27.46
CA PHE A 102 -1.55 -13.65 27.34
C PHE A 102 -1.06 -12.97 28.63
N LEU A 103 -1.94 -12.26 29.35
CA LEU A 103 -1.63 -11.69 30.66
C LEU A 103 -1.40 -12.75 31.75
N LYS A 104 -2.04 -13.92 31.69
CA LYS A 104 -1.77 -15.05 32.60
C LYS A 104 -0.46 -15.77 32.24
N ALA A 105 -0.18 -15.90 30.94
CA ALA A 105 1.03 -16.48 30.40
C ALA A 105 2.27 -15.62 30.69
N HIS A 106 2.12 -14.30 30.80
CA HIS A 106 3.17 -13.37 31.22
C HIS A 106 3.30 -13.33 32.75
N THR A 107 4.02 -14.29 33.31
CA THR A 107 4.15 -14.51 34.76
C THR A 107 5.17 -13.58 35.43
N SER A 108 6.09 -12.97 34.66
CA SER A 108 7.04 -11.95 35.13
C SER A 108 7.63 -11.18 33.94
N PRO A 109 8.25 -10.00 34.14
CA PRO A 109 8.83 -9.18 33.06
C PRO A 109 9.83 -9.88 32.14
N THR A 110 10.34 -11.07 32.50
CA THR A 110 11.24 -11.87 31.65
C THR A 110 10.82 -13.33 31.51
N GLU A 111 9.50 -13.61 31.57
CA GLU A 111 8.92 -14.94 31.38
C GLU A 111 7.59 -14.87 30.61
N LEU A 112 7.42 -15.76 29.62
CA LEU A 112 6.16 -15.97 28.89
C LEU A 112 5.95 -17.46 28.61
N TRP A 113 4.80 -18.00 29.02
CA TRP A 113 4.39 -19.38 28.73
C TRP A 113 3.78 -19.47 27.33
N GLY A 114 4.35 -20.33 26.48
CA GLY A 114 4.21 -20.25 25.02
C GLY A 114 3.49 -21.39 24.33
N GLN A 115 3.51 -22.57 24.94
CA GLN A 115 2.80 -23.73 24.46
C GLN A 115 2.24 -24.49 25.65
N VAL A 116 1.02 -24.97 25.51
CA VAL A 116 0.40 -25.91 26.44
C VAL A 116 -0.23 -27.04 25.64
N GLY A 117 0.13 -28.28 25.98
CA GLY A 117 -0.13 -29.44 25.13
C GLY A 117 1.10 -29.83 24.31
N ASP A 118 1.21 -31.12 24.01
CA ASP A 118 2.20 -31.64 23.06
C ASP A 118 1.48 -31.95 21.74
N GLY A 119 1.96 -31.38 20.64
CA GLY A 119 1.24 -31.46 19.37
C GLY A 119 1.22 -32.86 18.75
N ASP A 120 2.20 -33.73 19.01
CA ASP A 120 2.15 -35.12 18.51
C ASP A 120 1.09 -35.91 19.31
N ILE A 121 0.98 -35.66 20.62
CA ILE A 121 -0.06 -36.23 21.48
C ILE A 121 -1.46 -35.69 21.11
N ASP A 122 -1.59 -34.38 20.88
CA ASP A 122 -2.85 -33.71 20.52
C ASP A 122 -3.35 -34.16 19.14
N HIS A 123 -2.48 -34.22 18.12
CA HIS A 123 -2.86 -34.71 16.79
C HIS A 123 -3.01 -36.25 16.71
N ALA A 124 -2.47 -37.01 17.67
CA ALA A 124 -2.80 -38.43 17.84
C ALA A 124 -4.06 -38.67 18.67
N TYR A 125 -4.52 -37.68 19.44
CA TYR A 125 -5.77 -37.73 20.17
C TYR A 125 -6.95 -37.49 19.23
N TRP A 126 -7.86 -38.47 19.21
CA TRP A 126 -9.09 -38.39 18.42
C TRP A 126 -10.30 -38.47 19.35
N GLY A 127 -10.80 -37.30 19.76
CA GLY A 127 -11.90 -37.15 20.71
C GLY A 127 -12.27 -35.67 20.92
N ARG A 128 -13.20 -35.39 21.82
CA ARG A 128 -13.56 -34.01 22.19
C ARG A 128 -12.43 -33.34 23.00
N PRO A 129 -12.10 -32.04 22.80
CA PRO A 129 -11.13 -31.34 23.64
C PRO A 129 -11.58 -31.19 25.11
N GLU A 130 -12.87 -31.37 25.40
CA GLU A 130 -13.45 -31.52 26.74
C GLU A 130 -13.10 -32.85 27.41
N GLU A 131 -12.80 -33.88 26.62
CA GLU A 131 -12.55 -35.27 27.06
C GLU A 131 -11.07 -35.67 26.99
N MET A 132 -10.21 -34.74 26.56
CA MET A 132 -8.77 -34.95 26.48
C MET A 132 -8.20 -35.13 27.90
N THR A 133 -7.70 -36.32 28.19
CA THR A 133 -7.06 -36.69 29.47
C THR A 133 -5.57 -36.96 29.32
N GLU A 134 -5.08 -36.82 28.10
CA GLU A 134 -3.72 -36.96 27.65
C GLU A 134 -2.79 -35.97 28.35
N TYR A 135 -1.51 -36.30 28.38
CA TYR A 135 -0.50 -35.44 29.00
C TYR A 135 -0.32 -34.17 28.16
N ARG A 136 -0.67 -33.02 28.75
CA ARG A 136 -0.54 -31.69 28.14
C ARG A 136 0.59 -30.91 28.81
N PRO A 137 1.86 -31.11 28.41
CA PRO A 137 2.99 -30.38 28.99
C PRO A 137 2.92 -28.89 28.66
N SER A 138 3.33 -28.06 29.62
CA SER A 138 3.47 -26.62 29.44
C SER A 138 4.93 -26.24 29.24
N ALA A 139 5.19 -25.38 28.27
CA ALA A 139 6.52 -24.91 27.93
C ALA A 139 6.54 -23.38 27.79
N LYS A 140 7.70 -22.79 28.09
CA LYS A 140 7.88 -21.34 28.16
C LYS A 140 9.15 -20.88 27.47
N ILE A 141 9.19 -19.57 27.30
CA ILE A 141 10.39 -18.80 27.00
C ILE A 141 10.71 -17.93 28.22
N ASP A 142 12.00 -17.68 28.44
CA ASP A 142 12.49 -16.79 29.49
C ASP A 142 13.85 -16.20 29.10
N ALA A 143 14.41 -15.32 29.94
CA ALA A 143 15.72 -14.71 29.73
C ALA A 143 16.89 -15.69 29.45
N ASN A 144 16.76 -16.98 29.78
CA ASN A 144 17.77 -18.01 29.49
C ASN A 144 17.37 -18.90 28.29
N ASN A 145 16.09 -18.91 27.93
CA ASN A 145 15.49 -19.72 26.87
C ASN A 145 14.65 -18.80 25.97
N PRO A 146 15.28 -17.98 25.11
CA PRO A 146 14.62 -16.87 24.42
C PRO A 146 13.60 -17.32 23.35
N GLY A 147 12.63 -16.43 23.07
CA GLY A 147 11.51 -16.64 22.14
C GLY A 147 10.85 -15.34 21.70
N SER A 148 11.60 -14.51 20.99
CA SER A 148 11.22 -13.14 20.64
C SER A 148 10.05 -13.03 19.66
N ASP A 149 9.79 -14.10 18.91
CA ASP A 149 8.65 -14.28 18.01
C ASP A 149 7.38 -14.27 18.85
N LEU A 150 7.25 -15.31 19.66
CA LEU A 150 6.13 -15.49 20.57
C LEU A 150 5.95 -14.28 21.50
N ALA A 151 7.03 -13.74 22.08
CA ALA A 151 6.96 -12.57 22.95
C ALA A 151 6.59 -11.28 22.20
N GLY A 152 7.09 -11.09 20.96
CA GLY A 152 6.79 -9.95 20.11
C GLY A 152 5.34 -9.94 19.61
N GLU A 153 4.80 -11.08 19.17
CA GLU A 153 3.40 -11.21 18.77
C GLU A 153 2.48 -11.01 19.97
N THR A 154 2.83 -11.59 21.12
CA THR A 154 2.05 -11.40 22.35
C THR A 154 2.04 -9.94 22.78
N ALA A 155 3.18 -9.23 22.64
CA ALA A 155 3.25 -7.79 22.87
C ALA A 155 2.42 -6.99 21.86
N ALA A 156 2.46 -7.33 20.58
CA ALA A 156 1.65 -6.73 19.53
C ALA A 156 0.15 -6.85 19.82
N ALA A 157 -0.32 -8.08 20.07
CA ALA A 157 -1.71 -8.38 20.38
C ALA A 157 -2.20 -7.64 21.65
N LEU A 158 -1.36 -7.57 22.69
CA LEU A 158 -1.69 -6.83 23.92
C LEU A 158 -1.67 -5.30 23.73
N ALA A 159 -0.77 -4.76 22.91
CA ALA A 159 -0.76 -3.34 22.58
C ALA A 159 -1.97 -2.97 21.69
N ALA A 160 -2.34 -3.79 20.70
CA ALA A 160 -3.57 -3.66 19.93
C ALA A 160 -4.82 -3.71 20.81
N ALA A 161 -4.89 -4.69 21.74
CA ALA A 161 -5.96 -4.77 22.72
C ALA A 161 -6.01 -3.52 23.61
N SER A 162 -4.87 -2.98 24.03
CA SER A 162 -4.84 -1.76 24.84
C SER A 162 -5.51 -0.57 24.14
N ILE A 163 -5.32 -0.41 22.83
CA ILE A 163 -5.99 0.62 22.02
C ILE A 163 -7.50 0.38 21.97
N VAL A 164 -7.92 -0.85 21.66
CA VAL A 164 -9.34 -1.25 21.57
C VAL A 164 -10.08 -1.01 22.90
N PHE A 165 -9.39 -1.22 24.03
CA PHE A 165 -9.95 -1.03 25.37
C PHE A 165 -9.72 0.35 25.99
N SER A 166 -8.87 1.21 25.41
CA SER A 166 -8.45 2.51 25.97
C SER A 166 -9.59 3.41 26.44
N SER A 167 -10.71 3.39 25.72
CA SER A 167 -11.90 4.22 25.97
C SER A 167 -13.04 3.49 26.71
N VAL A 168 -12.92 2.19 26.96
CA VAL A 168 -14.01 1.34 27.50
C VAL A 168 -13.64 0.53 28.74
N ASP A 169 -12.37 0.14 28.91
CA ASP A 169 -11.79 -0.36 30.16
C ASP A 169 -10.33 0.07 30.24
N SER A 170 -10.09 1.24 30.85
CA SER A 170 -8.77 1.84 30.96
C SER A 170 -7.82 1.08 31.90
N THR A 171 -8.35 0.23 32.81
CA THR A 171 -7.51 -0.57 33.71
C THR A 171 -7.01 -1.81 32.99
N PHE A 172 -7.89 -2.50 32.27
CA PHE A 172 -7.49 -3.61 31.41
C PHE A 172 -6.56 -3.13 30.29
N SER A 173 -6.90 -2.00 29.64
CA SER A 173 -6.04 -1.35 28.65
C SER A 173 -4.65 -1.03 29.20
N ALA A 174 -4.55 -0.43 30.39
CA ALA A 174 -3.26 -0.15 31.03
C ALA A 174 -2.48 -1.43 31.38
N ASN A 175 -3.14 -2.49 31.83
CA ASN A 175 -2.51 -3.77 32.11
C ASN A 175 -1.97 -4.43 30.84
N CYS A 176 -2.77 -4.49 29.77
CA CYS A 176 -2.34 -4.98 28.46
C CYS A 176 -1.17 -4.15 27.92
N LEU A 177 -1.21 -2.82 28.04
CA LEU A 177 -0.13 -1.95 27.59
C LEU A 177 1.16 -2.14 28.40
N GLN A 178 1.06 -2.30 29.73
CA GLN A 178 2.23 -2.55 30.58
C GLN A 178 2.86 -3.91 30.26
N ALA A 179 2.05 -4.96 30.16
CA ALA A 179 2.51 -6.30 29.78
C ALA A 179 3.07 -6.33 28.35
N ALA A 180 2.48 -5.59 27.41
CA ALA A 180 3.02 -5.46 26.06
C ALA A 180 4.43 -4.86 26.08
N LYS A 181 4.66 -3.81 26.89
CA LYS A 181 5.98 -3.19 27.06
C LYS A 181 6.99 -4.16 27.69
N GLU A 182 6.60 -4.86 28.74
CA GLU A 182 7.46 -5.83 29.44
C GLU A 182 7.80 -7.04 28.55
N LEU A 183 6.81 -7.60 27.84
CA LEU A 183 7.03 -8.69 26.88
C LEU A 183 7.88 -8.28 25.68
N PHE A 184 7.69 -7.06 25.19
CA PHE A 184 8.54 -6.52 24.13
C PHE A 184 9.98 -6.28 24.62
N GLU A 185 10.17 -5.83 25.87
CA GLU A 185 11.50 -5.77 26.49
C GLU A 185 12.11 -7.17 26.68
N LEU A 186 11.33 -8.20 27.03
CA LEU A 186 11.80 -9.59 27.04
C LEU A 186 12.23 -10.03 25.64
N ALA A 187 11.38 -9.81 24.63
CA ALA A 187 11.63 -10.18 23.25
C ALA A 187 12.92 -9.54 22.70
N ASP A 188 13.09 -8.23 22.94
CA ASP A 188 14.23 -7.45 22.42
C ASP A 188 15.55 -7.73 23.14
N ASN A 189 15.53 -7.81 24.48
CA ASN A 189 16.76 -7.99 25.27
C ASN A 189 17.26 -9.45 25.24
N TYR A 190 16.39 -10.42 24.95
CA TYR A 190 16.69 -11.85 24.96
C TYR A 190 16.26 -12.50 23.64
N ARG A 191 17.11 -12.39 22.61
CA ARG A 191 16.76 -12.73 21.22
C ARG A 191 16.90 -14.23 20.87
N GLY A 192 15.88 -14.79 20.21
CA GLY A 192 15.88 -16.19 19.69
C GLY A 192 14.49 -16.71 19.34
N ASN A 193 14.36 -17.73 18.47
CA ASN A 193 13.06 -18.29 18.10
C ASN A 193 12.46 -19.19 19.20
N TYR A 194 11.16 -19.05 19.51
CA TYR A 194 10.49 -19.78 20.59
C TYR A 194 10.54 -21.29 20.39
N ASN A 195 10.49 -21.76 19.15
CA ASN A 195 10.53 -23.19 18.83
C ASN A 195 11.87 -23.85 19.20
N ASN A 196 12.92 -23.09 19.54
CA ASN A 196 14.15 -23.63 20.12
C ASN A 196 14.05 -23.84 21.63
N ALA A 197 13.33 -22.96 22.34
CA ALA A 197 12.97 -23.14 23.75
C ALA A 197 11.84 -24.18 23.92
N ILE A 198 10.96 -24.29 22.92
CA ILE A 198 9.79 -25.15 22.87
C ILE A 198 9.85 -26.05 21.61
N PRO A 199 10.64 -27.14 21.61
CA PRO A 199 10.86 -27.96 20.41
C PRO A 199 9.61 -28.62 19.84
N GLY A 200 8.56 -28.82 20.65
CA GLY A 200 7.31 -29.45 20.24
C GLY A 200 6.50 -28.66 19.21
N SER A 201 6.70 -27.34 19.08
CA SER A 201 5.99 -26.54 18.09
C SER A 201 6.53 -26.71 16.66
N LYS A 202 7.75 -27.25 16.49
CA LYS A 202 8.43 -27.34 15.18
C LYS A 202 7.70 -28.18 14.13
N ASN A 203 6.84 -29.11 14.56
CA ASN A 203 6.10 -29.99 13.67
C ASN A 203 4.76 -29.38 13.19
N PHE A 204 4.32 -28.26 13.78
CA PHE A 204 2.96 -27.73 13.60
C PHE A 204 2.97 -26.24 13.26
N TYR A 205 3.51 -25.42 14.16
CA TYR A 205 3.61 -23.97 14.01
C TYR A 205 5.09 -23.54 14.13
N PRO A 206 6.01 -24.09 13.31
CA PRO A 206 7.41 -23.74 13.39
C PRO A 206 7.59 -22.25 13.13
N SER A 207 8.27 -21.56 14.05
CA SER A 207 8.86 -20.27 13.75
C SER A 207 10.12 -20.44 12.88
N SER A 208 10.18 -19.73 11.76
CA SER A 208 11.39 -19.52 10.96
C SER A 208 12.20 -18.32 11.45
N ALA A 209 11.55 -17.29 11.97
CA ALA A 209 12.14 -16.02 12.40
C ALA A 209 11.38 -15.43 13.58
N TYR A 210 11.94 -14.40 14.21
CA TYR A 210 11.32 -13.65 15.31
C TYR A 210 11.42 -12.14 15.16
N VAL A 211 12.04 -11.72 14.07
CA VAL A 211 12.47 -10.35 13.87
C VAL A 211 11.26 -9.51 13.46
N ASP A 212 10.37 -10.09 12.66
CA ASP A 212 9.07 -9.54 12.35
C ASP A 212 8.24 -9.27 13.60
N GLU A 213 8.03 -10.25 14.48
CA GLU A 213 7.25 -10.01 15.70
C GLU A 213 7.88 -8.93 16.61
N LEU A 214 9.20 -8.73 16.58
CA LEU A 214 9.84 -7.58 17.23
C LEU A 214 9.41 -6.25 16.59
N ALA A 215 9.45 -6.12 15.26
CA ALA A 215 8.95 -4.91 14.59
C ALA A 215 7.44 -4.72 14.78
N TRP A 216 6.66 -5.79 14.72
CA TRP A 216 5.20 -5.78 14.90
C TRP A 216 4.80 -5.33 16.29
N GLY A 217 5.43 -5.91 17.33
CA GLY A 217 5.24 -5.52 18.72
C GLY A 217 5.63 -4.06 18.97
N ALA A 218 6.75 -3.62 18.39
CA ALA A 218 7.22 -2.24 18.47
C ALA A 218 6.23 -1.25 17.81
N LEU A 219 5.73 -1.54 16.60
CA LEU A 219 4.76 -0.70 15.92
C LEU A 219 3.42 -0.59 16.66
N TRP A 220 2.90 -1.70 17.19
CA TRP A 220 1.66 -1.68 17.97
C TRP A 220 1.84 -0.92 19.28
N LEU A 221 2.99 -1.07 19.94
CA LEU A 221 3.33 -0.28 21.12
C LEU A 221 3.45 1.21 20.80
N TYR A 222 4.06 1.56 19.66
CA TYR A 222 4.09 2.94 19.20
C TYR A 222 2.68 3.48 18.94
N ARG A 223 1.82 2.75 18.22
CA ARG A 223 0.41 3.13 18.02
C ARG A 223 -0.35 3.35 19.33
N ALA A 224 -0.08 2.50 20.33
CA ALA A 224 -0.77 2.54 21.61
C ALA A 224 -0.31 3.69 22.53
N THR A 225 0.86 4.27 22.28
CA THR A 225 1.53 5.22 23.18
C THR A 225 1.86 6.57 22.56
N TYR A 226 2.06 6.61 21.25
CA TYR A 226 2.78 7.65 20.50
C TYR A 226 4.20 7.93 21.03
N ASP A 227 4.79 6.99 21.76
CA ASP A 227 6.18 7.07 22.25
C ASP A 227 7.13 6.64 21.15
N THR A 228 7.83 7.61 20.56
CA THR A 228 8.69 7.40 19.40
C THR A 228 9.84 6.43 19.67
N SER A 229 10.19 6.12 20.92
CA SER A 229 11.20 5.09 21.19
C SER A 229 10.78 3.69 20.71
N TYR A 230 9.48 3.39 20.62
CA TYR A 230 8.99 2.16 19.99
C TYR A 230 8.95 2.27 18.46
N LYS A 231 8.67 3.47 17.91
CA LYS A 231 8.81 3.78 16.47
C LYS A 231 10.24 3.52 16.01
N ASP A 232 11.20 4.14 16.69
CA ASP A 232 12.63 4.03 16.44
C ASP A 232 13.13 2.59 16.57
N LYS A 233 12.60 1.80 17.51
CA LYS A 233 12.91 0.36 17.64
C LYS A 233 12.30 -0.50 16.54
N ALA A 234 11.02 -0.27 16.19
CA ALA A 234 10.40 -0.95 15.05
C ALA A 234 11.22 -0.72 13.79
N SER A 235 11.52 0.55 13.54
CA SER A 235 12.35 1.06 12.47
C SER A 235 13.74 0.40 12.50
N GLN A 236 14.36 0.26 13.68
CA GLN A 236 15.64 -0.46 13.82
C GLN A 236 15.55 -1.93 13.41
N TYR A 237 14.60 -2.73 13.93
CA TYR A 237 14.55 -4.16 13.59
C TYR A 237 14.27 -4.38 12.11
N VAL A 238 13.42 -3.53 11.55
CA VAL A 238 13.10 -3.50 10.13
C VAL A 238 14.36 -3.41 9.29
N ASP A 239 15.25 -2.47 9.62
CA ASP A 239 16.52 -2.27 8.90
C ASP A 239 17.57 -3.33 9.26
N GLU A 240 17.67 -3.68 10.54
CA GLU A 240 18.66 -4.63 11.08
C GLU A 240 18.47 -6.05 10.52
N TYR A 241 17.24 -6.42 10.19
CA TYR A 241 16.88 -7.79 9.80
C TYR A 241 16.24 -7.93 8.42
N GLY A 242 15.95 -6.83 7.71
CA GLY A 242 15.30 -6.91 6.39
C GLY A 242 13.90 -7.52 6.46
N ILE A 243 13.20 -7.34 7.59
CA ILE A 243 11.80 -7.79 7.81
C ILE A 243 10.94 -7.37 6.63
N LEU A 244 11.10 -6.12 6.23
CA LEU A 244 10.22 -5.51 5.29
C LEU A 244 10.45 -5.97 3.85
N SER A 245 11.54 -6.68 3.50
CA SER A 245 11.67 -7.28 2.16
C SER A 245 11.06 -8.68 2.04
N ASN A 246 10.31 -9.16 3.05
CA ASN A 246 9.68 -10.47 3.04
C ASN A 246 8.16 -10.39 2.84
N TYR A 247 7.65 -10.90 1.72
CA TYR A 247 6.22 -10.89 1.38
C TYR A 247 5.46 -12.17 1.76
N THR A 248 6.02 -13.07 2.59
CA THR A 248 5.29 -14.25 3.07
C THR A 248 4.00 -13.88 3.81
N GLY A 249 3.11 -14.87 3.95
CA GLY A 249 1.73 -14.66 4.39
C GLY A 249 1.59 -13.88 5.70
N PHE A 250 0.42 -13.28 5.92
CA PHE A 250 0.09 -12.76 7.25
C PHE A 250 -0.50 -13.90 8.08
N ASP A 251 0.37 -14.59 8.80
CA ASP A 251 0.06 -15.87 9.44
C ASP A 251 0.74 -16.00 10.82
N TRP A 252 0.47 -17.09 11.53
CA TRP A 252 1.04 -17.40 12.83
C TRP A 252 2.58 -17.28 12.93
N ASN A 253 3.33 -17.45 11.83
CA ASN A 253 4.80 -17.45 11.77
C ASN A 253 5.39 -16.19 11.12
N ASN A 254 4.63 -15.51 10.27
CA ASN A 254 5.11 -14.38 9.47
C ASN A 254 4.21 -13.16 9.72
N LYS A 255 4.75 -12.06 10.26
CA LYS A 255 3.98 -10.81 10.49
C LYS A 255 4.28 -9.71 9.49
N TYR A 256 5.16 -9.96 8.52
CA TYR A 256 5.61 -8.96 7.56
C TYR A 256 4.46 -8.10 7.00
N PRO A 257 3.36 -8.67 6.45
CA PRO A 257 2.26 -7.87 5.91
C PRO A 257 1.52 -6.98 6.92
N GLY A 258 1.49 -7.40 8.18
CA GLY A 258 0.93 -6.62 9.28
C GLY A 258 1.86 -5.45 9.62
N ILE A 259 3.15 -5.72 9.82
CA ILE A 259 4.19 -4.72 10.10
C ILE A 259 4.19 -3.64 9.03
N MET A 260 4.15 -4.11 7.78
CA MET A 260 3.95 -3.31 6.58
C MET A 260 2.71 -2.41 6.73
N ALA A 261 1.51 -2.97 6.91
CA ALA A 261 0.26 -2.22 7.01
C ALA A 261 0.19 -1.22 8.17
N LEU A 262 0.59 -1.66 9.35
CA LEU A 262 0.51 -0.91 10.59
C LEU A 262 1.55 0.20 10.63
N GLY A 263 2.78 -0.11 10.22
CA GLY A 263 3.85 0.86 10.16
C GLY A 263 3.49 2.01 9.22
N ALA A 264 2.83 1.72 8.10
CA ALA A 264 2.26 2.74 7.24
C ALA A 264 1.35 3.65 8.08
N GLU A 265 0.28 3.08 8.64
CA GLU A 265 -0.73 3.87 9.36
C GLU A 265 -0.18 4.73 10.51
N VAL A 266 0.86 4.26 11.22
CA VAL A 266 1.28 4.88 12.48
C VAL A 266 2.66 5.52 12.46
N ASP A 267 3.65 4.88 11.81
CA ASP A 267 5.04 5.34 11.77
C ASP A 267 5.16 6.61 10.92
N GLY A 268 4.48 6.64 9.77
CA GLY A 268 4.59 7.72 8.78
C GLY A 268 5.92 7.72 8.01
N ASP A 269 6.83 6.80 8.35
CA ASP A 269 8.05 6.54 7.59
C ASP A 269 7.67 5.82 6.28
N ASP A 270 8.21 6.34 5.18
CA ASP A 270 7.94 5.79 3.86
C ASP A 270 8.48 4.38 3.73
N LYS A 271 9.40 3.90 4.58
CA LYS A 271 9.73 2.47 4.57
C LYS A 271 8.61 1.56 5.06
N TYR A 272 7.48 2.10 5.52
CA TYR A 272 6.26 1.35 5.81
C TYR A 272 5.04 1.68 4.91
N TYR A 273 4.93 2.91 4.40
CA TYR A 273 3.94 3.31 3.35
C TYR A 273 4.35 3.01 1.95
N SER A 274 5.65 3.03 1.82
CA SER A 274 6.28 2.03 1.06
C SER A 274 6.69 0.84 1.98
N ALA A 275 5.74 -0.01 2.38
CA ALA A 275 5.88 -1.43 2.81
C ALA A 275 4.61 -2.28 2.62
N LEU A 276 3.45 -1.70 2.89
CA LEU A 276 2.12 -2.27 2.69
C LEU A 276 1.79 -2.66 1.23
N TRP A 277 1.76 -1.71 0.29
CA TRP A 277 1.48 -1.79 -1.17
C TRP A 277 2.19 -2.95 -1.89
N GLY A 278 3.19 -3.61 -1.32
CA GLY A 278 4.19 -4.50 -1.94
C GLY A 278 3.95 -5.93 -1.56
N TYR A 279 3.68 -6.15 -0.28
CA TYR A 279 2.71 -7.16 0.06
C TYR A 279 1.38 -6.93 -0.68
N ALA A 280 0.94 -5.67 -0.86
CA ALA A 280 -0.23 -5.27 -1.64
C ALA A 280 -0.07 -5.34 -3.17
N TYR A 281 1.06 -5.84 -3.68
CA TYR A 281 1.27 -6.32 -5.05
C TYR A 281 1.49 -7.83 -5.11
N TYR A 282 2.17 -8.37 -4.12
CA TYR A 282 2.64 -9.74 -4.10
C TYR A 282 1.46 -10.71 -4.08
N ALA A 283 0.58 -10.58 -3.07
CA ALA A 283 -0.72 -11.26 -3.11
C ALA A 283 -1.64 -10.71 -4.22
N ALA A 284 -1.17 -9.75 -5.04
CA ALA A 284 -1.95 -9.11 -6.07
C ALA A 284 -1.76 -9.80 -7.39
N THR A 285 -0.69 -10.44 -7.77
CA THR A 285 -0.58 -10.91 -9.17
C THR A 285 -1.55 -12.05 -9.63
N LEU A 286 -2.72 -12.24 -8.96
CA LEU A 286 -3.90 -13.06 -9.29
C LEU A 286 -5.08 -12.39 -10.08
N VAL A 287 -5.91 -11.44 -9.58
CA VAL A 287 -7.10 -10.81 -10.31
C VAL A 287 -7.51 -9.35 -9.92
N ILE A 288 -7.11 -8.26 -10.63
CA ILE A 288 -7.35 -6.80 -10.35
C ILE A 288 -6.80 -5.99 -9.09
N ASP A 289 -7.03 -4.71 -9.00
CA ASP A 289 -5.93 -3.75 -8.80
C ASP A 289 -6.60 -2.56 -7.98
N GLY A 290 -6.00 -1.44 -7.59
CA GLY A 290 -6.57 -0.10 -7.28
C GLY A 290 -6.87 0.21 -5.81
N ALA A 291 -7.41 1.38 -5.47
CA ALA A 291 -7.79 1.65 -4.07
C ALA A 291 -9.28 1.47 -3.81
N ASP A 292 -10.14 2.01 -4.68
CA ASP A 292 -11.59 1.72 -4.69
C ASP A 292 -11.92 0.31 -5.21
N GLU A 293 -10.87 -0.48 -5.33
CA GLU A 293 -10.69 -1.44 -6.39
C GLU A 293 -9.90 -2.62 -5.83
N ASN A 294 -8.82 -2.41 -5.05
CA ASN A 294 -8.47 -3.31 -3.94
C ASN A 294 -9.61 -3.30 -2.92
N ARG A 295 -10.38 -2.20 -2.78
CA ARG A 295 -11.68 -2.22 -2.10
C ARG A 295 -12.71 -3.04 -2.87
N ALA A 296 -12.86 -2.88 -4.19
CA ALA A 296 -13.81 -3.69 -4.98
C ALA A 296 -13.43 -5.19 -5.04
N LEU A 297 -12.17 -5.52 -4.83
CA LEU A 297 -11.59 -6.85 -4.94
C LEU A 297 -11.43 -7.53 -3.59
N ALA A 298 -11.02 -6.82 -2.55
CA ALA A 298 -11.29 -7.25 -1.18
C ALA A 298 -12.79 -7.45 -0.99
N GLN A 299 -13.64 -6.58 -1.57
CA GLN A 299 -15.08 -6.80 -1.63
C GLN A 299 -15.45 -7.99 -2.53
N GLN A 300 -14.88 -8.16 -3.73
CA GLN A 300 -15.17 -9.30 -4.62
C GLN A 300 -14.85 -10.63 -3.95
N GLN A 301 -13.84 -10.63 -3.09
CA GLN A 301 -13.27 -11.82 -2.48
C GLN A 301 -13.92 -12.08 -1.13
N VAL A 302 -14.30 -11.04 -0.37
CA VAL A 302 -15.36 -11.13 0.65
C VAL A 302 -16.59 -11.75 -0.01
N ASP A 303 -17.06 -11.21 -1.13
CA ASP A 303 -18.21 -11.73 -1.87
C ASP A 303 -17.97 -13.17 -2.36
N TYR A 304 -16.75 -13.55 -2.74
CA TYR A 304 -16.37 -14.92 -3.13
C TYR A 304 -16.50 -15.88 -1.94
N ALA A 305 -15.92 -15.54 -0.80
CA ALA A 305 -16.09 -16.28 0.46
C ALA A 305 -17.57 -16.31 0.91
N LEU A 306 -18.35 -15.25 0.63
CA LEU A 306 -19.77 -15.13 0.99
C LEU A 306 -20.75 -15.74 -0.02
N GLY A 307 -20.31 -16.08 -1.25
CA GLY A 307 -21.08 -16.87 -2.20
C GLY A 307 -21.23 -16.35 -3.64
N SER A 308 -20.43 -15.40 -4.11
CA SER A 308 -20.56 -14.74 -5.42
C SER A 308 -20.48 -15.67 -6.63
N THR A 309 -19.80 -16.81 -6.47
CA THR A 309 -19.68 -17.87 -7.48
C THR A 309 -20.76 -18.98 -7.34
N GLY A 310 -21.71 -18.83 -6.42
CA GLY A 310 -22.77 -19.82 -6.14
C GLY A 310 -22.44 -20.84 -5.05
N ARG A 311 -21.28 -20.69 -4.40
CA ARG A 311 -20.86 -21.39 -3.18
C ARG A 311 -20.15 -20.41 -2.24
N SER A 312 -20.57 -20.37 -0.98
CA SER A 312 -19.83 -19.72 0.11
C SER A 312 -18.75 -20.66 0.65
N PHE A 313 -17.67 -20.07 1.15
CA PHE A 313 -16.58 -20.73 1.89
C PHE A 313 -16.61 -20.36 3.39
N VAL A 314 -17.59 -19.56 3.81
CA VAL A 314 -17.89 -19.25 5.22
C VAL A 314 -18.89 -20.26 5.74
N ASN A 315 -18.48 -21.02 6.75
CA ASN A 315 -19.29 -22.07 7.36
C ASN A 315 -20.65 -21.59 7.85
N GLY A 316 -21.71 -22.24 7.37
CA GLY A 316 -23.09 -21.95 7.72
C GLY A 316 -23.64 -20.61 7.17
N PHE A 317 -22.89 -19.88 6.35
CA PHE A 317 -23.33 -18.64 5.70
C PHE A 317 -23.59 -18.87 4.20
N GLY A 318 -24.43 -18.01 3.60
CA GLY A 318 -24.56 -17.94 2.14
C GLY A 318 -25.15 -19.19 1.47
N VAL A 319 -24.84 -19.36 0.18
CA VAL A 319 -25.34 -20.46 -0.64
C VAL A 319 -24.34 -21.61 -0.62
N ASN A 320 -24.80 -22.85 -0.39
CA ASN A 320 -23.96 -24.07 -0.39
C ASN A 320 -22.64 -23.95 0.43
N PRO A 321 -22.66 -23.53 1.72
CA PRO A 321 -21.43 -23.44 2.52
C PRO A 321 -20.67 -24.77 2.64
N PRO A 322 -19.42 -24.77 3.14
CA PRO A 322 -18.72 -25.99 3.53
C PRO A 322 -19.56 -26.78 4.54
N GLN A 323 -19.52 -28.10 4.42
CA GLN A 323 -20.22 -29.03 5.29
C GLN A 323 -19.30 -30.12 5.85
N ARG A 324 -18.06 -30.25 5.37
CA ARG A 324 -17.10 -31.31 5.72
C ARG A 324 -15.72 -30.72 6.02
N CYS A 325 -15.69 -29.71 6.89
CA CYS A 325 -14.47 -29.04 7.33
C CYS A 325 -13.56 -30.00 8.11
N HIS A 326 -12.25 -29.87 7.86
CA HIS A 326 -11.19 -30.51 8.61
C HIS A 326 -11.05 -29.82 9.98
N HIS A 327 -11.90 -30.24 10.92
CA HIS A 327 -11.86 -29.78 12.29
C HIS A 327 -12.41 -30.88 13.22
N ARG A 328 -11.63 -31.26 14.22
CA ARG A 328 -11.87 -32.47 15.01
C ARG A 328 -13.17 -32.38 15.81
N SER A 329 -13.33 -31.31 16.59
CA SER A 329 -14.49 -31.13 17.49
C SER A 329 -15.83 -31.00 16.76
N SER A 330 -15.85 -30.60 15.49
CA SER A 330 -17.09 -30.52 14.70
C SER A 330 -17.40 -31.80 13.93
N SER A 331 -16.39 -32.66 13.75
CA SER A 331 -16.54 -34.03 13.25
C SER A 331 -17.14 -34.96 14.31
N CYS A 332 -16.98 -34.60 15.60
CA CYS A 332 -17.59 -35.30 16.72
C CYS A 332 -19.13 -35.15 16.72
N PRO A 333 -19.92 -36.24 16.71
CA PRO A 333 -21.37 -36.18 16.89
C PRO A 333 -21.75 -35.66 18.28
N ASP A 334 -23.04 -35.34 18.51
CA ASP A 334 -23.53 -35.02 19.86
C ASP A 334 -23.36 -36.20 20.83
N GLU A 335 -23.15 -35.89 22.11
CA GLU A 335 -23.11 -36.91 23.17
C GLU A 335 -24.42 -37.72 23.19
N PRO A 336 -24.38 -39.07 23.33
CA PRO A 336 -23.27 -39.87 23.85
C PRO A 336 -22.49 -40.66 22.78
N ALA A 337 -22.48 -40.19 21.53
CA ALA A 337 -21.79 -40.89 20.46
C ALA A 337 -20.27 -40.64 20.54
N VAL A 338 -19.49 -41.71 20.68
CA VAL A 338 -18.03 -41.66 20.81
C VAL A 338 -17.43 -41.00 19.56
N CYS A 339 -16.65 -39.94 19.77
CA CYS A 339 -15.86 -39.35 18.71
C CYS A 339 -14.60 -40.20 18.49
N ASP A 340 -14.67 -41.16 17.56
CA ASP A 340 -13.52 -41.95 17.10
C ASP A 340 -13.15 -41.61 15.65
N TYR A 341 -12.05 -42.18 15.15
CA TYR A 341 -11.57 -41.95 13.78
C TYR A 341 -12.65 -42.18 12.70
N SER A 342 -13.60 -43.09 12.91
CA SER A 342 -14.65 -43.37 11.92
C SER A 342 -15.71 -42.26 11.81
N ALA A 343 -15.85 -41.41 12.84
CA ALA A 343 -16.68 -40.21 12.76
C ALA A 343 -16.06 -39.12 11.86
N TYR A 344 -14.73 -39.10 11.78
CA TYR A 344 -13.97 -38.14 10.97
C TYR A 344 -13.77 -38.62 9.53
N ASP A 345 -13.36 -39.88 9.34
CA ASP A 345 -13.26 -40.57 8.03
C ASP A 345 -14.64 -40.73 7.34
N SER A 346 -15.72 -40.28 7.98
CA SER A 346 -17.08 -40.33 7.44
C SER A 346 -17.26 -39.41 6.24
N PRO A 347 -17.82 -39.87 5.10
CA PRO A 347 -18.14 -39.01 3.96
C PRO A 347 -19.38 -38.12 4.19
N ASP A 348 -20.06 -38.24 5.34
CA ASP A 348 -21.20 -37.41 5.69
C ASP A 348 -20.76 -36.01 6.21
N PRO A 349 -21.62 -34.98 6.15
CA PRO A 349 -21.37 -33.66 6.76
C PRO A 349 -20.93 -33.72 8.22
N ASN A 350 -20.19 -32.70 8.68
CA ASN A 350 -19.92 -32.48 10.09
C ASN A 350 -21.26 -32.44 10.85
N PRO A 351 -21.44 -33.25 11.90
CA PRO A 351 -22.63 -33.17 12.73
C PRO A 351 -22.80 -31.79 13.39
N GLN A 352 -21.71 -31.03 13.58
CA GLN A 352 -21.73 -29.66 14.09
C GLN A 352 -21.23 -28.64 13.06
N VAL A 353 -21.87 -27.47 13.01
CA VAL A 353 -21.45 -26.35 12.16
C VAL A 353 -20.67 -25.33 12.98
N ILE A 354 -19.45 -25.00 12.53
CA ILE A 354 -18.61 -23.95 13.11
C ILE A 354 -18.90 -22.63 12.39
N TYR A 355 -20.01 -21.99 12.75
CA TYR A 355 -20.49 -20.81 12.05
C TYR A 355 -19.44 -19.70 11.92
N GLY A 356 -19.27 -19.18 10.71
CA GLY A 356 -18.36 -18.05 10.41
C GLY A 356 -16.88 -18.39 10.31
N ALA A 357 -16.50 -19.66 10.45
CA ALA A 357 -15.16 -20.08 10.06
C ALA A 357 -15.03 -19.99 8.52
N ILE A 358 -13.93 -19.41 8.02
CA ILE A 358 -13.55 -19.55 6.62
C ILE A 358 -12.78 -20.86 6.49
N ALA A 359 -13.25 -21.74 5.61
CA ALA A 359 -12.47 -22.92 5.19
C ALA A 359 -11.33 -22.47 4.27
N GLY A 360 -10.21 -23.21 4.27
CA GLY A 360 -9.02 -22.91 3.45
C GLY A 360 -9.30 -22.59 1.97
N GLY A 361 -10.41 -23.12 1.44
CA GLY A 361 -11.04 -22.63 0.20
C GLY A 361 -10.85 -23.58 -0.97
N PRO A 362 -11.17 -23.15 -2.20
CA PRO A 362 -10.87 -23.94 -3.40
C PRO A 362 -9.36 -24.03 -3.66
N ASP A 363 -8.97 -25.02 -4.45
CA ASP A 363 -7.64 -25.02 -5.07
C ASP A 363 -7.49 -23.87 -6.08
N GLN A 364 -6.26 -23.68 -6.59
CA GLN A 364 -5.92 -22.67 -7.59
C GLN A 364 -6.69 -22.77 -8.94
N ASN A 365 -7.52 -23.79 -9.14
CA ASN A 365 -8.34 -24.01 -10.34
C ASN A 365 -9.85 -23.87 -10.03
N ASP A 366 -10.21 -23.17 -8.95
CA ASP A 366 -11.56 -23.10 -8.38
C ASP A 366 -12.16 -24.48 -8.03
N GLN A 367 -11.35 -25.54 -7.90
CA GLN A 367 -11.84 -26.86 -7.52
C GLN A 367 -11.87 -26.97 -6.00
N TYR A 368 -13.08 -27.00 -5.45
CA TYR A 368 -13.31 -27.24 -4.04
C TYR A 368 -13.97 -28.60 -3.82
N THR A 369 -13.26 -29.50 -3.14
CA THR A 369 -13.83 -30.75 -2.63
C THR A 369 -14.19 -30.55 -1.16
N ASP A 370 -15.48 -30.43 -0.86
CA ASP A 370 -16.00 -30.47 0.50
C ASP A 370 -15.73 -31.86 1.10
N SER A 371 -14.62 -32.01 1.84
CA SER A 371 -14.14 -33.29 2.39
C SER A 371 -13.12 -33.09 3.51
N ARG A 372 -13.25 -33.82 4.62
CA ARG A 372 -12.33 -33.71 5.76
C ARG A 372 -10.93 -34.23 5.47
N ASP A 373 -10.83 -35.20 4.57
CA ASP A 373 -9.56 -35.78 4.10
C ASP A 373 -8.73 -34.77 3.33
N ASP A 374 -9.37 -33.78 2.70
CA ASP A 374 -8.73 -32.68 2.00
C ASP A 374 -8.49 -31.51 2.97
N TYR A 375 -7.64 -31.78 3.96
CA TYR A 375 -7.35 -30.87 5.06
C TYR A 375 -6.82 -29.51 4.58
N VAL A 376 -6.04 -29.48 3.49
CA VAL A 376 -5.50 -28.25 2.87
C VAL A 376 -6.61 -27.25 2.51
N HIS A 377 -7.73 -27.74 1.98
CA HIS A 377 -8.83 -26.91 1.46
C HIS A 377 -10.00 -26.77 2.44
N ASN A 378 -10.06 -27.63 3.46
CA ASN A 378 -11.20 -27.75 4.38
C ASN A 378 -10.85 -27.41 5.84
N GLU A 379 -9.58 -27.18 6.17
CA GLU A 379 -9.17 -26.71 7.48
C GLU A 379 -9.69 -25.30 7.77
N VAL A 380 -9.98 -25.05 9.05
CA VAL A 380 -10.58 -23.83 9.56
C VAL A 380 -9.74 -23.30 10.72
N ALA A 381 -8.68 -22.57 10.39
CA ALA A 381 -7.75 -21.97 11.35
C ALA A 381 -8.06 -20.49 11.63
N CYS A 382 -7.50 -19.97 12.73
CA CYS A 382 -7.69 -18.58 13.17
C CYS A 382 -7.27 -17.52 12.15
N ASP A 383 -6.35 -17.87 11.24
CA ASP A 383 -5.68 -16.94 10.32
C ASP A 383 -6.46 -16.70 9.01
N TYR A 384 -7.24 -17.69 8.53
CA TYR A 384 -7.99 -17.58 7.26
C TYR A 384 -9.15 -16.56 7.28
N ASN A 385 -9.41 -15.90 8.41
CA ASN A 385 -10.44 -14.86 8.55
C ASN A 385 -9.89 -13.43 8.36
N ALA A 386 -8.62 -13.25 7.93
CA ALA A 386 -7.97 -11.96 7.77
C ALA A 386 -7.67 -11.59 6.31
N GLY A 387 -8.54 -10.76 5.72
CA GLY A 387 -8.29 -10.13 4.43
C GLY A 387 -8.67 -11.02 3.24
N LEU A 388 -9.31 -10.42 2.26
CA LEU A 388 -9.69 -11.07 1.02
C LEU A 388 -9.18 -10.23 -0.16
N VAL A 389 -8.99 -10.89 -1.29
CA VAL A 389 -7.80 -10.84 -2.16
C VAL A 389 -7.61 -9.54 -2.97
N LYS A 390 -6.90 -9.66 -4.09
CA LYS A 390 -5.93 -8.70 -4.63
C LYS A 390 -5.46 -9.22 -6.00
N GLY A 391 -4.92 -8.36 -6.88
CA GLY A 391 -5.01 -8.73 -8.29
C GLY A 391 -4.14 -8.18 -9.48
N GLN A 392 -4.27 -8.96 -10.58
CA GLN A 392 -3.39 -9.25 -11.73
C GLN A 392 -2.83 -8.09 -12.55
N ASP A 393 -3.34 -6.90 -12.34
CA ASP A 393 -2.94 -5.74 -13.12
C ASP A 393 -1.85 -4.92 -12.36
N GLY A 394 -1.59 -5.24 -11.08
CA GLY A 394 -0.51 -4.63 -10.28
C GLY A 394 -0.90 -3.64 -9.16
N GLY A 395 -2.12 -3.67 -8.60
CA GLY A 395 -2.53 -2.77 -7.50
C GLY A 395 -3.19 -1.42 -7.88
N CYS A 396 -3.67 -1.22 -9.12
CA CYS A 396 -4.45 -0.14 -9.84
C CYS A 396 -5.77 -0.43 -10.72
N SER A 397 -6.92 -1.03 -10.29
CA SER A 397 -7.87 -1.82 -11.17
C SER A 397 -8.41 -1.11 -12.40
N ALA A 398 -8.98 -1.91 -13.30
CA ALA A 398 -10.16 -1.50 -14.05
C ALA A 398 -11.46 -1.52 -13.20
N THR A 399 -12.03 -0.35 -12.93
CA THR A 399 -13.45 -0.15 -12.53
C THR A 399 -14.44 -0.61 -13.61
N GLY A 400 -13.97 -0.77 -14.85
CA GLY A 400 -14.79 -1.06 -16.02
C GLY A 400 -15.40 0.18 -16.70
N GLN A 401 -14.87 1.38 -16.42
CA GLN A 401 -15.26 2.60 -17.14
C GLN A 401 -14.92 2.54 -18.64
N THR A 402 -15.70 3.28 -19.43
CA THR A 402 -15.56 3.34 -20.90
C THR A 402 -15.52 4.80 -21.38
N PRO A 403 -14.66 5.17 -22.35
CA PRO A 403 -13.86 4.28 -23.20
C PRO A 403 -12.51 3.83 -22.61
N TYR A 404 -12.01 4.53 -21.58
CA TYR A 404 -10.76 4.21 -20.88
C TYR A 404 -11.01 4.30 -19.37
N ASP A 405 -10.24 3.54 -18.61
CA ASP A 405 -10.21 3.66 -17.16
C ASP A 405 -9.11 4.63 -16.72
N TYR A 406 -9.50 5.85 -16.36
CA TYR A 406 -8.56 6.88 -15.94
C TYR A 406 -8.02 6.65 -14.53
N SER A 407 -8.76 5.93 -13.66
CA SER A 407 -8.30 5.57 -12.32
C SER A 407 -7.22 4.51 -12.39
N GLN A 408 -7.41 3.50 -13.25
CA GLN A 408 -6.38 2.51 -13.59
C GLN A 408 -5.12 3.20 -14.08
N ALA A 409 -5.25 4.03 -15.13
CA ALA A 409 -4.13 4.71 -15.74
C ALA A 409 -3.41 5.65 -14.76
N LEU A 410 -4.14 6.37 -13.89
CA LEU A 410 -3.56 7.25 -12.87
C LEU A 410 -2.71 6.45 -11.88
N CYS A 411 -3.26 5.37 -11.35
CA CYS A 411 -2.54 4.51 -10.41
C CYS A 411 -1.34 3.83 -11.09
N MET A 412 -1.47 3.37 -12.35
CA MET A 412 -0.34 2.85 -13.12
C MET A 412 0.73 3.92 -13.34
N SER A 413 0.36 5.17 -13.61
CA SER A 413 1.35 6.27 -13.72
C SER A 413 2.08 6.55 -12.40
N ILE A 414 1.49 6.21 -11.25
CA ILE A 414 2.17 6.18 -9.95
C ILE A 414 3.06 4.93 -9.80
N LEU A 415 2.60 3.73 -10.22
CA LEU A 415 3.46 2.52 -10.32
C LEU A 415 4.77 2.85 -11.05
N PHE A 416 4.73 3.58 -12.17
CA PHE A 416 5.94 3.95 -12.89
C PHE A 416 6.97 4.69 -12.03
N TYR A 417 6.58 5.65 -11.19
CA TYR A 417 7.55 6.33 -10.31
C TYR A 417 8.22 5.38 -9.33
N GLU A 418 7.47 4.43 -8.80
CA GLU A 418 7.98 3.48 -7.81
C GLU A 418 8.93 2.48 -8.50
N ALA A 419 8.67 2.11 -9.77
CA ALA A 419 9.62 1.43 -10.65
C ALA A 419 10.93 2.20 -10.90
N GLN A 420 10.94 3.52 -10.73
CA GLN A 420 12.13 4.38 -10.89
C GLN A 420 12.89 4.63 -9.58
N ARG A 421 12.39 4.22 -8.39
CA ARG A 421 13.06 4.50 -7.10
C ARG A 421 14.50 3.98 -7.05
N SER A 422 15.45 4.83 -6.67
CA SER A 422 16.82 4.44 -6.30
C SER A 422 16.95 4.38 -4.78
N GLY A 423 18.01 3.74 -4.26
CA GLY A 423 18.27 3.60 -2.83
C GLY A 423 17.77 2.27 -2.22
N ALA A 424 17.70 2.26 -0.90
CA ALA A 424 16.96 1.22 -0.17
C ALA A 424 15.52 1.35 -0.60
N LEU A 425 14.99 0.28 -1.20
CA LEU A 425 13.59 0.30 -1.53
C LEU A 425 12.84 0.23 -0.21
N PRO A 426 11.86 1.12 -0.05
CA PRO A 426 10.80 0.84 0.86
C PRO A 426 10.01 -0.34 0.23
N SER A 427 9.08 -0.96 0.93
CA SER A 427 9.19 -2.40 1.10
C SER A 427 7.94 -3.29 0.88
N ASP A 428 6.83 -2.98 0.25
CA ASP A 428 6.38 -1.86 -0.57
C ASP A 428 7.31 -1.01 -1.37
N GLU A 429 8.08 -1.75 -2.11
CA GLU A 429 7.89 -1.60 -3.52
C GLU A 429 6.71 -2.49 -3.96
N ARG A 430 5.80 -2.02 -4.83
CA ARG A 430 4.76 -2.89 -5.43
C ARG A 430 5.52 -4.02 -6.12
N PHE A 431 6.47 -3.66 -6.95
CA PHE A 431 7.20 -4.63 -7.75
C PHE A 431 8.04 -5.63 -6.93
N ASP A 432 7.68 -6.90 -7.11
CA ASP A 432 8.46 -8.08 -6.74
C ASP A 432 9.77 -8.24 -7.55
N TRP A 433 9.85 -7.61 -8.73
CA TRP A 433 11.05 -7.57 -9.59
C TRP A 433 11.97 -6.36 -9.36
N ARG A 434 11.63 -5.47 -8.42
CA ARG A 434 12.48 -4.36 -8.00
C ARG A 434 13.09 -4.69 -6.63
N GLY A 435 14.31 -4.21 -6.39
CA GLY A 435 15.00 -4.36 -5.12
C GLY A 435 16.00 -3.23 -4.88
N ASP A 436 16.52 -3.19 -3.66
CA ASP A 436 17.52 -2.23 -3.18
C ASP A 436 18.66 -2.01 -4.19
N SER A 437 18.94 -0.74 -4.50
CA SER A 437 19.96 -0.39 -5.49
C SER A 437 20.68 0.92 -5.15
N ALA A 438 21.90 1.09 -5.65
CA ALA A 438 22.72 2.28 -5.42
C ALA A 438 22.90 2.71 -3.94
N LEU A 439 22.89 1.74 -3.01
CA LEU A 439 23.04 1.92 -1.55
C LEU A 439 24.36 2.58 -1.08
N THR A 440 25.24 2.97 -2.00
CA THR A 440 26.53 3.62 -1.73
C THR A 440 26.64 5.01 -2.37
N ASP A 441 25.57 5.53 -2.96
CA ASP A 441 25.59 6.85 -3.59
C ASP A 441 25.96 7.94 -2.58
N GLY A 442 26.95 8.77 -2.93
CA GLY A 442 27.51 9.82 -2.08
C GLY A 442 28.64 9.37 -1.13
N GLN A 443 28.92 8.06 -1.00
CA GLN A 443 30.00 7.55 -0.15
C GLN A 443 31.37 8.15 -0.52
N ASP A 444 31.60 8.43 -1.80
CA ASP A 444 32.82 9.03 -2.34
C ASP A 444 33.04 10.50 -1.92
N VAL A 445 31.95 11.23 -1.66
CA VAL A 445 31.95 12.61 -1.13
C VAL A 445 31.66 12.70 0.37
N GLY A 446 31.40 11.57 1.03
CA GLY A 446 31.17 11.50 2.49
C GLY A 446 29.77 11.95 2.92
N HIS A 447 28.79 11.88 2.04
CA HIS A 447 27.39 12.19 2.30
C HIS A 447 26.50 10.99 1.95
N ASP A 448 25.37 10.84 2.61
CA ASP A 448 24.32 9.94 2.13
C ASP A 448 23.58 10.63 0.99
N LEU A 449 23.69 10.09 -0.22
CA LEU A 449 22.95 10.50 -1.40
C LEU A 449 22.19 9.32 -1.99
N THR A 450 21.76 8.35 -1.18
CA THR A 450 20.84 7.28 -1.59
C THR A 450 19.42 7.84 -1.82
N GLY A 451 18.45 6.99 -2.18
CA GLY A 451 17.06 7.42 -2.43
C GLY A 451 16.85 8.12 -3.79
N GLY A 452 15.73 8.84 -3.95
CA GLY A 452 15.38 9.60 -5.16
C GLY A 452 15.00 8.70 -6.35
N TYR A 453 14.95 9.26 -7.56
CA TYR A 453 14.56 8.53 -8.77
C TYR A 453 15.73 8.36 -9.76
N TYR A 454 15.80 7.20 -10.39
CA TYR A 454 16.50 7.04 -11.66
C TYR A 454 15.74 7.79 -12.75
N ASP A 455 16.46 8.50 -13.60
CA ASP A 455 15.87 9.44 -14.55
C ASP A 455 14.96 8.76 -15.59
N ALA A 456 15.50 7.76 -16.27
CA ALA A 456 14.88 7.15 -17.45
C ALA A 456 15.11 5.63 -17.48
N GLY A 457 15.45 5.09 -18.65
CA GLY A 457 15.85 3.70 -18.84
C GLY A 457 17.19 3.29 -18.21
N ASP A 458 17.91 4.24 -17.62
CA ASP A 458 19.23 4.09 -17.02
C ASP A 458 19.19 4.13 -15.49
N PHE A 459 20.34 4.30 -14.85
CA PHE A 459 20.48 4.35 -13.39
C PHE A 459 21.18 5.63 -12.91
N VAL A 460 21.01 6.74 -13.64
CA VAL A 460 21.55 8.05 -13.23
C VAL A 460 20.47 8.87 -12.54
N LYS A 461 20.83 9.48 -11.41
CA LYS A 461 19.98 10.43 -10.68
C LYS A 461 20.21 11.86 -11.19
N PHE A 462 19.52 12.28 -12.25
CA PHE A 462 19.58 13.66 -12.73
C PHE A 462 18.66 14.57 -11.91
N GLY A 463 19.23 15.34 -10.97
CA GLY A 463 18.45 16.18 -10.04
C GLY A 463 17.54 17.23 -10.69
N PHE A 464 17.86 17.73 -11.89
CA PHE A 464 17.06 18.78 -12.55
C PHE A 464 15.69 18.27 -13.08
N PRO A 465 15.63 17.24 -13.94
CA PRO A 465 14.36 16.62 -14.33
C PRO A 465 13.63 15.94 -13.16
N MET A 466 14.37 15.43 -12.15
CA MET A 466 13.76 14.88 -10.93
C MET A 466 13.00 15.95 -10.13
N ALA A 467 13.63 17.10 -9.87
CA ALA A 467 12.99 18.22 -9.17
C ALA A 467 11.75 18.73 -9.93
N TYR A 468 11.84 18.86 -11.27
CA TYR A 468 10.69 19.22 -12.11
C TYR A 468 9.52 18.24 -11.96
N SER A 469 9.82 16.93 -12.01
CA SER A 469 8.82 15.87 -11.90
C SER A 469 8.08 15.94 -10.56
N VAL A 470 8.82 16.12 -9.47
CA VAL A 470 8.25 16.25 -8.12
C VAL A 470 7.47 17.55 -7.92
N THR A 471 7.93 18.70 -8.46
CA THR A 471 7.13 19.93 -8.44
C THR A 471 5.79 19.72 -9.14
N LEU A 472 5.76 18.98 -10.25
CA LEU A 472 4.53 18.70 -10.99
C LEU A 472 3.59 17.71 -10.31
N LEU A 473 4.11 16.64 -9.70
CA LEU A 473 3.32 15.74 -8.87
C LEU A 473 2.67 16.50 -7.70
N GLY A 474 3.45 17.37 -7.03
CA GLY A 474 2.95 18.27 -6.00
C GLY A 474 1.90 19.25 -6.52
N TYR A 475 2.12 19.87 -7.68
CA TYR A 475 1.13 20.78 -8.27
C TYR A 475 -0.16 20.04 -8.65
N SER A 476 -0.06 18.83 -9.19
CA SER A 476 -1.21 18.01 -9.52
C SER A 476 -2.04 17.63 -8.28
N LEU A 477 -1.41 17.10 -7.23
CA LEU A 477 -2.10 16.69 -6.02
C LEU A 477 -2.79 17.86 -5.29
N LEU A 478 -2.22 19.07 -5.37
CA LEU A 478 -2.85 20.30 -4.88
C LEU A 478 -3.98 20.82 -5.79
N SER A 479 -3.99 20.41 -7.06
CA SER A 479 -4.90 20.88 -8.11
C SER A 479 -6.13 20.00 -8.31
N TYR A 480 -5.96 18.69 -8.13
CA TYR A 480 -6.93 17.63 -8.41
C TYR A 480 -6.99 16.57 -7.28
N PRO A 481 -7.18 16.99 -6.01
CA PRO A 481 -7.10 16.07 -4.87
C PRO A 481 -8.23 15.04 -4.84
N ASP A 482 -9.40 15.35 -5.41
CA ASP A 482 -10.53 14.42 -5.43
C ASP A 482 -10.26 13.30 -6.45
N GLY A 483 -9.56 13.58 -7.56
CA GLY A 483 -9.14 12.58 -8.54
C GLY A 483 -8.18 11.53 -7.94
N TYR A 484 -7.19 11.99 -7.16
CA TYR A 484 -6.34 11.09 -6.38
C TYR A 484 -7.12 10.35 -5.29
N ALA A 485 -8.16 10.94 -4.68
CA ALA A 485 -8.96 10.27 -3.66
C ALA A 485 -9.89 9.19 -4.24
N ILE A 486 -10.47 9.42 -5.42
CA ILE A 486 -11.32 8.47 -6.16
C ILE A 486 -10.51 7.25 -6.61
N ALA A 487 -9.34 7.47 -7.21
CA ALA A 487 -8.41 6.37 -7.51
C ALA A 487 -7.71 5.82 -6.23
N GLY A 488 -7.96 6.45 -5.07
CA GLY A 488 -7.25 6.30 -3.78
C GLY A 488 -5.73 6.19 -3.88
N GLN A 489 -5.15 7.01 -4.76
CA GLN A 489 -3.73 7.20 -4.95
C GLN A 489 -3.16 8.35 -4.10
N THR A 490 -3.95 8.95 -3.20
CA THR A 490 -3.55 10.12 -2.41
C THR A 490 -2.25 9.90 -1.62
N ASP A 491 -2.06 8.74 -1.00
CA ASP A 491 -0.89 8.47 -0.16
C ASP A 491 0.34 8.04 -0.97
N TYR A 492 0.16 7.29 -2.06
CA TYR A 492 1.24 6.94 -2.99
C TYR A 492 1.74 8.18 -3.76
N ALA A 493 0.83 9.07 -4.16
CA ALA A 493 1.19 10.37 -4.73
C ALA A 493 1.96 11.25 -3.72
N ARG A 494 1.67 11.18 -2.42
CA ARG A 494 2.46 11.84 -1.38
C ARG A 494 3.86 11.23 -1.27
N ALA A 495 3.96 9.91 -1.21
CA ALA A 495 5.25 9.20 -1.18
C ALA A 495 6.13 9.61 -2.38
N ALA A 496 5.53 9.85 -3.55
CA ALA A 496 6.25 10.24 -4.76
C ALA A 496 6.81 11.69 -4.78
N ILE A 497 6.55 12.53 -3.77
CA ILE A 497 6.84 13.98 -3.79
C ILE A 497 8.13 14.37 -3.01
N ARG A 498 9.00 13.42 -2.64
CA ARG A 498 10.18 13.70 -1.78
C ARG A 498 11.53 13.73 -2.55
N SER A 499 11.96 14.87 -3.14
CA SER A 499 13.28 15.00 -3.84
C SER A 499 13.88 16.44 -3.99
N ASP A 500 15.10 16.59 -4.58
CA ASP A 500 15.99 17.78 -4.43
C ASP A 500 16.78 18.33 -5.68
N LEU A 501 17.42 19.54 -5.50
CA LEU A 501 18.13 20.51 -6.42
C LEU A 501 17.66 22.00 -6.37
N ALA A 502 18.31 22.83 -5.54
CA ALA A 502 18.32 24.31 -5.59
C ALA A 502 17.02 25.07 -6.01
N GLY A 503 16.96 25.63 -7.22
CA GLY A 503 15.88 26.54 -7.66
C GLY A 503 14.55 25.83 -7.96
N GLU A 504 14.59 24.81 -8.82
CA GLU A 504 13.43 23.94 -9.09
C GLU A 504 13.02 23.16 -7.82
N THR A 505 13.94 22.89 -6.90
CA THR A 505 13.58 22.28 -5.61
C THR A 505 13.09 23.24 -4.55
N ALA A 506 13.44 24.53 -4.62
CA ALA A 506 12.71 25.51 -3.85
C ALA A 506 11.23 25.51 -4.24
N ALA A 507 10.91 25.27 -5.52
CA ALA A 507 9.55 25.00 -5.97
C ALA A 507 9.03 23.64 -5.43
N ALA A 508 9.76 22.54 -5.65
CA ALA A 508 9.37 21.19 -5.22
C ALA A 508 9.08 21.09 -3.71
N LEU A 509 10.00 21.55 -2.86
CA LEU A 509 9.88 21.52 -1.40
C LEU A 509 8.84 22.51 -0.88
N ALA A 510 8.63 23.66 -1.55
CA ALA A 510 7.53 24.56 -1.21
C ALA A 510 6.18 23.91 -1.55
N ALA A 511 6.04 23.25 -2.70
CA ALA A 511 4.85 22.49 -3.06
C ALA A 511 4.60 21.34 -2.07
N ALA A 512 5.62 20.55 -1.76
CA ALA A 512 5.57 19.49 -0.75
C ALA A 512 5.15 20.02 0.63
N SER A 513 5.69 21.17 1.07
CA SER A 513 5.31 21.75 2.38
C SER A 513 3.81 22.03 2.50
N ILE A 514 3.15 22.40 1.41
CA ILE A 514 1.69 22.60 1.36
C ILE A 514 0.96 21.27 1.43
N VAL A 515 1.36 20.29 0.60
CA VAL A 515 0.78 18.93 0.54
C VAL A 515 0.79 18.26 1.91
N PHE A 516 1.92 18.31 2.62
CA PHE A 516 2.11 17.62 3.88
C PHE A 516 1.62 18.39 5.11
N SER A 517 1.28 19.68 4.99
CA SER A 517 0.94 20.59 6.10
C SER A 517 -0.13 20.11 7.09
N SER A 518 -1.01 19.20 6.67
CA SER A 518 -2.11 18.65 7.49
C SER A 518 -1.93 17.19 7.92
N VAL A 519 -0.89 16.52 7.42
CA VAL A 519 -0.63 15.08 7.64
C VAL A 519 0.72 14.81 8.31
N ASP A 520 1.76 15.59 7.99
CA ASP A 520 3.02 15.66 8.74
C ASP A 520 3.49 17.12 8.82
N SER A 521 3.23 17.74 9.97
CA SER A 521 3.62 19.12 10.25
C SER A 521 5.12 19.30 10.48
N THR A 522 5.86 18.23 10.79
CA THR A 522 7.31 18.27 11.00
C THR A 522 8.03 18.22 9.65
N PHE A 523 7.68 17.26 8.79
CA PHE A 523 8.17 17.20 7.42
C PHE A 523 7.82 18.47 6.63
N SER A 524 6.57 18.93 6.73
CA SER A 524 6.13 20.20 6.11
C SER A 524 7.01 21.39 6.52
N ALA A 525 7.35 21.52 7.82
CA ALA A 525 8.20 22.60 8.31
C ALA A 525 9.65 22.48 7.81
N ASN A 526 10.19 21.26 7.75
CA ASN A 526 11.54 21.00 7.23
C ASN A 526 11.66 21.33 5.73
N CYS A 527 10.70 20.87 4.91
CA CYS A 527 10.62 21.21 3.50
C CYS A 527 10.55 22.73 3.29
N LEU A 528 9.71 23.44 4.05
CA LEU A 528 9.58 24.89 3.92
C LEU A 528 10.84 25.66 4.34
N GLN A 529 11.61 25.14 5.30
CA GLN A 529 12.89 25.73 5.69
C GLN A 529 13.94 25.53 4.58
N ALA A 530 14.13 24.31 4.12
CA ALA A 530 15.06 23.98 3.04
C ALA A 530 14.72 24.71 1.72
N ALA A 531 13.43 24.85 1.38
CA ALA A 531 12.97 25.61 0.22
C ALA A 531 13.45 27.07 0.24
N LYS A 532 13.43 27.72 1.42
CA LYS A 532 13.89 29.11 1.57
C LYS A 532 15.40 29.21 1.43
N GLU A 533 16.15 28.32 2.07
CA GLU A 533 17.62 28.30 2.02
C GLU A 533 18.14 28.04 0.60
N LEU A 534 17.54 27.08 -0.11
CA LEU A 534 17.87 26.77 -1.50
C LEU A 534 17.47 27.89 -2.47
N TYR A 535 16.35 28.57 -2.24
CA TYR A 535 15.97 29.74 -3.02
C TYR A 535 16.92 30.92 -2.79
N GLU A 536 17.31 31.18 -1.53
CA GLU A 536 18.32 32.19 -1.23
C GLU A 536 19.68 31.86 -1.85
N LEU A 537 20.08 30.58 -1.92
CA LEU A 537 21.25 30.16 -2.66
C LEU A 537 21.14 30.49 -4.16
N ALA A 538 20.04 30.08 -4.81
CA ALA A 538 19.83 30.32 -6.25
C ALA A 538 19.76 31.82 -6.61
N ASP A 539 19.05 32.62 -5.81
CA ASP A 539 18.85 34.05 -6.05
C ASP A 539 20.14 34.88 -5.87
N ASN A 540 20.97 34.50 -4.87
CA ASN A 540 22.24 35.17 -4.59
C ASN A 540 23.40 34.70 -5.49
N TYR A 541 23.37 33.47 -6.01
CA TYR A 541 24.47 32.83 -6.75
C TYR A 541 24.00 32.27 -8.11
N ARG A 542 23.66 33.20 -9.02
CA ARG A 542 22.99 32.93 -10.30
C ARG A 542 23.89 32.29 -11.37
N GLY A 543 23.34 31.32 -12.10
CA GLY A 543 23.93 30.73 -13.31
C GLY A 543 23.51 29.27 -13.54
N ASN A 544 23.54 28.81 -14.80
CA ASN A 544 23.09 27.47 -15.20
C ASN A 544 23.93 26.38 -14.51
N TYR A 545 23.26 25.39 -13.89
CA TYR A 545 23.90 24.41 -13.00
C TYR A 545 24.93 23.51 -13.72
N ASN A 546 24.70 23.19 -15.01
CA ASN A 546 25.57 22.33 -15.80
C ASN A 546 26.95 22.96 -16.11
N ASN A 547 27.13 24.27 -15.86
CA ASN A 547 28.45 24.90 -15.85
C ASN A 547 29.30 24.45 -14.65
N ALA A 548 28.67 24.07 -13.54
CA ALA A 548 29.33 23.52 -12.35
C ALA A 548 29.34 21.98 -12.38
N ILE A 549 28.21 21.36 -12.74
CA ILE A 549 28.07 19.90 -12.88
C ILE A 549 28.19 19.54 -14.37
N THR A 550 29.40 19.60 -14.91
CA THR A 550 29.64 19.44 -16.35
C THR A 550 29.20 18.09 -16.92
N GLY A 551 29.16 17.05 -16.08
CA GLY A 551 28.68 15.71 -16.44
C GLY A 551 27.25 15.65 -16.97
N SER A 552 26.37 16.60 -16.60
CA SER A 552 25.00 16.63 -17.14
C SER A 552 24.87 17.31 -18.50
N THR A 553 25.90 18.00 -19.00
CA THR A 553 25.81 18.85 -20.21
C THR A 553 25.46 18.08 -21.49
N SER A 554 25.68 16.76 -21.53
CA SER A 554 25.31 15.90 -22.67
C SER A 554 23.96 15.18 -22.50
N PHE A 555 23.24 15.46 -21.41
CA PHE A 555 21.97 14.81 -21.05
C PHE A 555 20.91 15.88 -20.73
N TYR A 556 21.12 16.60 -19.62
CA TYR A 556 20.25 17.66 -19.10
C TYR A 556 21.04 18.96 -18.95
N ALA A 557 21.35 19.61 -20.08
CA ALA A 557 21.88 20.96 -20.06
C ALA A 557 20.75 21.95 -19.73
N SER A 558 20.95 22.84 -18.76
CA SER A 558 20.03 23.96 -18.51
C SER A 558 20.34 25.05 -19.53
N TYR A 559 19.33 25.49 -20.29
CA TYR A 559 19.46 26.60 -21.25
C TYR A 559 19.04 27.94 -20.64
N SER A 560 18.20 27.90 -19.59
CA SER A 560 17.75 29.03 -18.77
C SER A 560 17.92 28.69 -17.28
N TYR A 561 18.04 29.73 -16.43
CA TYR A 561 17.79 29.64 -14.98
C TYR A 561 16.84 30.75 -14.49
N GLU A 562 16.50 31.67 -15.39
CA GLU A 562 15.72 32.88 -15.13
C GLU A 562 14.25 32.58 -14.80
N ASP A 563 13.67 31.55 -15.43
CA ASP A 563 12.33 31.08 -15.14
C ASP A 563 12.25 30.22 -13.86
N GLU A 564 13.27 29.44 -13.50
CA GLU A 564 13.36 28.76 -12.19
C GLU A 564 13.28 29.77 -11.02
N LEU A 565 13.92 30.94 -11.15
CA LEU A 565 13.83 31.99 -10.14
C LEU A 565 12.40 32.56 -9.99
N ALA A 566 11.69 32.74 -11.10
CA ALA A 566 10.30 33.19 -11.07
C ALA A 566 9.35 32.09 -10.54
N TRP A 567 9.59 30.84 -10.93
CA TRP A 567 8.82 29.65 -10.54
C TRP A 567 8.94 29.35 -9.04
N GLY A 568 10.17 29.25 -8.51
CA GLY A 568 10.41 29.06 -7.07
C GLY A 568 9.83 30.18 -6.20
N ALA A 569 9.85 31.43 -6.70
CA ALA A 569 9.25 32.57 -6.01
C ALA A 569 7.71 32.47 -5.92
N LEU A 570 7.03 32.03 -6.98
CA LEU A 570 5.58 31.81 -6.94
C LEU A 570 5.20 30.70 -5.95
N TRP A 571 5.95 29.60 -5.91
CA TRP A 571 5.73 28.52 -4.96
C TRP A 571 5.98 28.92 -3.50
N LEU A 572 7.06 29.65 -3.22
CA LEU A 572 7.32 30.18 -1.88
C LEU A 572 6.25 31.19 -1.44
N TYR A 573 5.74 32.02 -2.35
CA TYR A 573 4.58 32.87 -2.06
C TYR A 573 3.33 32.04 -1.72
N ARG A 574 3.02 30.99 -2.50
CA ARG A 574 1.88 30.09 -2.25
C ARG A 574 1.99 29.40 -0.89
N ALA A 575 3.20 28.97 -0.50
CA ALA A 575 3.43 28.24 0.74
C ALA A 575 3.47 29.14 2.00
N THR A 576 3.89 30.40 1.87
CA THR A 576 4.12 31.30 3.03
C THR A 576 3.10 32.43 3.17
N GLY A 577 2.48 32.86 2.07
CA GLY A 577 1.73 34.11 2.00
C GLY A 577 2.60 35.38 2.04
N ASP A 578 3.92 35.27 2.08
CA ASP A 578 4.85 36.42 2.14
C ASP A 578 4.93 37.12 0.79
N SER A 579 4.43 38.37 0.74
CA SER A 579 4.36 39.16 -0.49
C SER A 579 5.73 39.50 -1.09
N SER A 580 6.83 39.39 -0.34
CA SER A 580 8.16 39.64 -0.88
C SER A 580 8.55 38.64 -1.98
N TYR A 581 8.12 37.37 -1.87
CA TYR A 581 8.32 36.38 -2.95
C TYR A 581 7.44 36.66 -4.15
N LYS A 582 6.19 37.12 -3.95
CA LYS A 582 5.32 37.57 -5.04
C LYS A 582 5.93 38.73 -5.82
N ASP A 583 6.49 39.70 -5.11
CA ASP A 583 7.14 40.87 -5.73
C ASP A 583 8.41 40.44 -6.51
N LYS A 584 9.23 39.51 -5.97
CA LYS A 584 10.35 38.89 -6.70
C LYS A 584 9.89 38.20 -8.00
N ALA A 585 8.86 37.35 -7.93
CA ALA A 585 8.32 36.63 -9.08
C ALA A 585 7.87 37.59 -10.19
N SER A 586 7.13 38.64 -9.83
CA SER A 586 6.68 39.66 -10.79
C SER A 586 7.84 40.40 -11.44
N ASN A 587 8.87 40.75 -10.66
CA ASN A 587 10.04 41.45 -11.16
C ASN A 587 10.84 40.60 -12.15
N TYR A 588 11.08 39.31 -11.89
CA TYR A 588 11.80 38.44 -12.82
C TYR A 588 11.02 38.16 -14.11
N VAL A 589 9.69 38.02 -14.00
CA VAL A 589 8.80 37.96 -15.17
C VAL A 589 8.96 39.19 -16.09
N ASP A 590 9.03 40.38 -15.51
CA ASP A 590 9.15 41.63 -16.26
C ASP A 590 10.60 41.92 -16.73
N GLU A 591 11.61 41.50 -15.96
CA GLU A 591 13.05 41.66 -16.27
C GLU A 591 13.48 40.74 -17.43
N TYR A 592 13.03 39.48 -17.41
CA TYR A 592 13.43 38.45 -18.38
C TYR A 592 12.39 38.20 -19.48
N GLY A 593 11.21 38.84 -19.42
CA GLY A 593 10.20 38.80 -20.48
C GLY A 593 9.46 37.45 -20.59
N LEU A 594 9.35 36.71 -19.49
CA LEU A 594 8.92 35.29 -19.46
C LEU A 594 7.47 35.04 -19.94
N LEU A 595 6.67 36.09 -20.14
CA LEU A 595 5.29 36.00 -20.64
C LEU A 595 5.14 36.41 -22.12
N SER A 596 6.23 36.64 -22.85
CA SER A 596 6.17 37.11 -24.25
C SER A 596 5.86 35.97 -25.25
N ASN A 597 4.81 36.14 -26.04
CA ASN A 597 4.46 35.20 -27.13
C ASN A 597 5.30 35.37 -28.42
N ASP A 598 6.31 36.26 -28.42
CA ASP A 598 7.12 36.56 -29.63
C ASP A 598 8.16 35.47 -29.97
N ALA A 599 8.37 34.47 -29.10
CA ALA A 599 9.39 33.45 -29.26
C ALA A 599 8.85 32.02 -29.11
N SER A 600 9.20 31.15 -30.07
CA SER A 600 8.61 29.80 -30.21
C SER A 600 8.86 28.86 -29.03
N TRP A 601 9.87 29.13 -28.19
CA TRP A 601 10.18 28.33 -27.01
C TRP A 601 9.21 28.58 -25.85
N VAL A 602 8.52 29.72 -25.81
CA VAL A 602 7.53 30.07 -24.75
C VAL A 602 6.25 29.21 -24.84
N HIS A 603 6.09 28.43 -25.91
CA HIS A 603 5.01 27.47 -26.06
C HIS A 603 5.35 26.07 -25.52
N ASN A 604 6.59 25.83 -25.09
CA ASN A 604 6.98 24.60 -24.40
C ASN A 604 6.66 24.67 -22.90
N PHE A 605 6.57 23.49 -22.30
CA PHE A 605 6.54 23.29 -20.86
C PHE A 605 7.15 21.92 -20.59
N ASP A 606 8.29 21.90 -19.93
CA ASP A 606 9.13 20.71 -19.71
C ASP A 606 10.14 20.99 -18.57
N TRP A 607 11.09 20.09 -18.36
CA TRP A 607 12.09 20.18 -17.30
C TRP A 607 13.05 21.36 -17.43
N ASP A 608 13.24 21.94 -18.63
CA ASP A 608 14.09 23.10 -18.88
C ASP A 608 13.31 24.40 -18.97
N ASN A 609 12.04 24.37 -19.42
CA ASN A 609 11.22 25.58 -19.54
C ASN A 609 9.93 25.57 -18.71
N LYS A 610 9.79 26.57 -17.82
CA LYS A 610 8.68 26.73 -16.88
C LYS A 610 7.66 27.79 -17.28
N ASN A 611 7.79 28.45 -18.43
CA ASN A 611 7.00 29.65 -18.77
C ASN A 611 5.48 29.43 -18.71
N ALA A 612 4.96 28.34 -19.30
CA ALA A 612 3.52 28.04 -19.24
C ALA A 612 3.05 27.66 -17.82
N GLY A 613 3.92 27.05 -17.01
CA GLY A 613 3.70 26.81 -15.58
C GLY A 613 3.61 28.12 -14.78
N ILE A 614 4.51 29.07 -15.04
CA ILE A 614 4.50 30.43 -14.46
C ILE A 614 3.22 31.18 -14.85
N MET A 615 2.75 31.06 -16.10
CA MET A 615 1.45 31.59 -16.54
C MET A 615 0.30 30.98 -15.72
N ALA A 616 0.24 29.66 -15.61
CA ALA A 616 -0.84 28.93 -14.91
C ALA A 616 -0.86 29.23 -13.39
N LEU A 617 0.26 29.01 -12.70
CA LEU A 617 0.38 29.23 -11.27
C LEU A 617 0.22 30.72 -10.91
N GLY A 618 0.82 31.61 -11.70
CA GLY A 618 0.68 33.06 -11.52
C GLY A 618 -0.76 33.56 -11.73
N ALA A 619 -1.54 32.92 -12.62
CA ALA A 619 -2.96 33.19 -12.79
C ALA A 619 -3.81 32.66 -11.62
N GLU A 620 -3.42 31.52 -11.03
CA GLU A 620 -4.11 30.88 -9.90
C GLU A 620 -3.91 31.61 -8.56
N ILE A 621 -2.69 32.06 -8.26
CA ILE A 621 -2.35 32.68 -6.95
C ILE A 621 -2.16 34.21 -7.02
N GLY A 622 -2.09 34.77 -8.22
CA GLY A 622 -1.77 36.18 -8.45
C GLY A 622 -2.99 37.11 -8.47
N GLY A 623 -2.73 38.40 -8.20
CA GLY A 623 -3.69 39.48 -8.37
C GLY A 623 -3.43 40.35 -9.60
N ASP A 624 -2.47 39.97 -10.44
CA ASP A 624 -2.10 40.68 -11.66
C ASP A 624 -2.71 39.97 -12.87
N SER A 625 -3.45 40.73 -13.69
CA SER A 625 -4.09 40.22 -14.91
C SER A 625 -3.11 39.72 -15.97
N LYS A 626 -1.82 40.11 -15.94
CA LYS A 626 -0.84 39.73 -16.98
C LYS A 626 -0.69 38.22 -17.14
N TYR A 627 -0.73 37.46 -16.05
CA TYR A 627 -0.65 35.99 -16.08
C TYR A 627 -1.88 35.35 -16.74
N ASN A 628 -3.09 35.84 -16.39
CA ASN A 628 -4.34 35.38 -16.98
C ASN A 628 -4.41 35.65 -18.50
N SER A 629 -3.96 36.83 -18.94
CA SER A 629 -3.88 37.15 -20.37
C SER A 629 -2.88 36.26 -21.11
N ALA A 630 -1.67 36.09 -20.57
CA ALA A 630 -0.65 35.24 -21.18
C ALA A 630 -1.11 33.77 -21.31
N LEU A 631 -1.76 33.22 -20.28
CA LEU A 631 -2.30 31.85 -20.31
C LEU A 631 -3.41 31.67 -21.36
N ALA A 632 -4.27 32.69 -21.54
CA ALA A 632 -5.32 32.66 -22.55
C ALA A 632 -4.75 32.70 -23.99
N ASP A 633 -3.75 33.55 -24.23
CA ASP A 633 -3.06 33.62 -25.52
C ASP A 633 -2.30 32.31 -25.83
N TYR A 634 -1.60 31.74 -24.83
CA TYR A 634 -0.95 30.42 -24.92
C TYR A 634 -1.95 29.32 -25.31
N ALA A 635 -3.06 29.18 -24.58
CA ALA A 635 -4.04 28.15 -24.84
C ALA A 635 -4.69 28.32 -26.23
N SER A 636 -4.94 29.57 -26.65
CA SER A 636 -5.40 29.89 -28.00
C SER A 636 -4.38 29.51 -29.07
N PHE A 637 -3.08 29.74 -28.85
CA PHE A 637 -2.03 29.33 -29.77
C PHE A 637 -2.00 27.81 -29.94
N ILE A 638 -1.96 27.07 -28.83
CA ILE A 638 -1.93 25.60 -28.81
C ILE A 638 -3.10 25.00 -29.61
N ARG A 639 -4.34 25.47 -29.37
CA ARG A 639 -5.52 24.94 -30.06
C ARG A 639 -5.47 25.16 -31.58
N ASN A 640 -4.98 26.31 -32.01
CA ASN A 640 -5.15 26.80 -33.38
C ASN A 640 -3.92 26.61 -34.29
N ASN A 641 -2.70 26.57 -33.74
CA ASN A 641 -1.47 26.67 -34.53
C ASN A 641 -0.45 25.55 -34.29
N SER A 642 -0.51 24.83 -33.16
CA SER A 642 0.46 23.76 -32.88
C SER A 642 0.36 22.60 -33.89
N PRO A 643 1.49 22.00 -34.32
CA PRO A 643 1.48 20.87 -35.23
C PRO A 643 0.75 19.66 -34.62
N ARG A 644 0.11 18.87 -35.48
CA ARG A 644 -0.56 17.63 -35.09
C ARG A 644 -0.23 16.49 -36.04
N THR A 645 -0.20 15.27 -35.52
CA THR A 645 -0.17 14.05 -36.33
C THR A 645 -1.51 13.83 -37.05
N PRO A 646 -1.57 12.99 -38.10
CA PRO A 646 -2.82 12.60 -38.75
C PRO A 646 -3.94 12.10 -37.82
N GLN A 647 -3.61 11.40 -36.72
CA GLN A 647 -4.58 10.95 -35.71
C GLN A 647 -4.82 11.95 -34.56
N GLY A 648 -4.14 13.10 -34.55
CA GLY A 648 -4.53 14.26 -33.73
C GLY A 648 -3.71 14.52 -32.46
N MET A 649 -2.60 13.80 -32.23
CA MET A 649 -1.64 14.12 -31.18
C MET A 649 -0.91 15.42 -31.51
N LEU A 650 -0.70 16.29 -30.51
CA LEU A 650 0.17 17.47 -30.60
C LEU A 650 1.62 17.01 -30.76
N TYR A 651 2.27 17.38 -31.87
CA TYR A 651 3.65 16.99 -32.17
C TYR A 651 4.60 18.18 -32.04
N ILE A 652 5.21 18.32 -30.86
CA ILE A 652 6.03 19.48 -30.48
C ILE A 652 7.53 19.22 -30.69
N SER A 653 7.99 18.02 -30.36
CA SER A 653 9.38 17.57 -30.50
C SER A 653 9.41 16.12 -30.95
N GLN A 654 10.51 15.70 -31.59
CA GLN A 654 10.78 14.28 -31.87
C GLN A 654 11.23 13.49 -30.62
N TRP A 655 11.70 14.18 -29.58
CA TRP A 655 12.10 13.59 -28.31
C TRP A 655 10.96 13.75 -27.31
N GLY A 656 10.42 12.63 -26.81
CA GLY A 656 9.22 12.62 -25.98
C GLY A 656 8.01 13.37 -26.57
N PRO A 657 7.55 13.10 -27.81
CA PRO A 657 6.35 13.73 -28.35
C PRO A 657 5.13 13.57 -27.43
N LEU A 658 4.91 12.40 -26.81
CA LEU A 658 3.82 12.18 -25.85
C LEU A 658 4.01 12.97 -24.55
N ARG A 659 5.23 13.05 -24.01
CA ARG A 659 5.56 13.94 -22.87
C ARG A 659 5.11 15.36 -23.14
N HIS A 660 5.47 15.94 -24.28
CA HIS A 660 5.04 17.31 -24.60
C HIS A 660 3.53 17.43 -24.79
N ALA A 661 2.86 16.47 -25.43
CA ALA A 661 1.39 16.48 -25.58
C ALA A 661 0.69 16.45 -24.21
N SER A 662 1.18 15.62 -23.28
CA SER A 662 0.66 15.50 -21.91
C SER A 662 0.96 16.73 -21.04
N ASN A 663 2.15 17.32 -21.16
CA ASN A 663 2.52 18.57 -20.49
C ASN A 663 1.59 19.72 -20.90
N VAL A 664 1.28 19.82 -22.19
CA VAL A 664 0.30 20.79 -22.70
C VAL A 664 -1.10 20.47 -22.20
N ALA A 665 -1.52 19.20 -22.18
CA ALA A 665 -2.85 18.80 -21.68
C ALA A 665 -3.08 19.23 -20.22
N PHE A 666 -2.09 19.05 -19.35
CA PHE A 666 -2.15 19.53 -17.95
C PHE A 666 -2.35 21.05 -17.87
N ILE A 667 -1.57 21.85 -18.60
CA ILE A 667 -1.73 23.31 -18.64
C ILE A 667 -3.10 23.73 -19.20
N LEU A 668 -3.62 23.02 -20.21
CA LEU A 668 -4.97 23.27 -20.74
C LEU A 668 -6.06 22.93 -19.71
N PHE A 669 -5.92 21.87 -18.91
CA PHE A 669 -6.82 21.60 -17.79
C PHE A 669 -6.73 22.69 -16.70
N ARG A 670 -5.54 23.22 -16.38
CA ARG A 670 -5.41 24.39 -15.48
C ARG A 670 -6.13 25.62 -16.04
N ALA A 671 -5.91 25.96 -17.32
CA ALA A 671 -6.61 27.06 -17.98
C ALA A 671 -8.14 26.88 -17.97
N ALA A 672 -8.64 25.66 -18.20
CA ALA A 672 -10.05 25.34 -18.15
C ALA A 672 -10.64 25.48 -16.73
N SER A 673 -9.91 25.08 -15.69
CA SER A 673 -10.34 25.26 -14.29
C SER A 673 -10.46 26.73 -13.86
N LEU A 674 -9.64 27.60 -14.47
CA LEU A 674 -9.71 29.07 -14.32
C LEU A 674 -10.79 29.73 -15.22
N GLY A 675 -11.56 28.94 -15.97
CA GLY A 675 -12.65 29.42 -16.84
C GLY A 675 -12.20 29.95 -18.21
N ILE A 676 -10.93 29.81 -18.56
CA ILE A 676 -10.38 30.24 -19.86
C ILE A 676 -10.77 29.18 -20.91
N ASP A 677 -11.64 29.54 -21.85
CA ASP A 677 -12.13 28.70 -22.96
C ASP A 677 -12.46 27.25 -22.54
N ALA A 678 -13.09 27.10 -21.36
CA ALA A 678 -13.01 25.87 -20.57
C ALA A 678 -13.38 24.59 -21.32
N ASP A 679 -14.49 24.60 -22.09
CA ASP A 679 -14.93 23.42 -22.84
C ASP A 679 -13.96 23.05 -23.97
N ALA A 680 -13.39 24.04 -24.67
CA ALA A 680 -12.46 23.80 -25.77
C ALA A 680 -11.09 23.35 -25.27
N ASN A 681 -10.63 23.90 -24.14
CA ASN A 681 -9.39 23.50 -23.48
C ASN A 681 -9.50 22.09 -22.88
N ARG A 682 -10.59 21.80 -22.14
CA ARG A 682 -10.87 20.47 -21.58
C ARG A 682 -10.99 19.41 -22.68
N ALA A 683 -11.68 19.70 -23.78
CA ALA A 683 -11.83 18.76 -24.89
C ALA A 683 -10.48 18.44 -25.59
N LEU A 684 -9.62 19.44 -25.83
CA LEU A 684 -8.30 19.18 -26.40
C LEU A 684 -7.38 18.45 -25.42
N ALA A 685 -7.41 18.80 -24.14
CA ALA A 685 -6.63 18.12 -23.11
C ALA A 685 -7.00 16.64 -22.99
N GLN A 686 -8.31 16.33 -22.90
CA GLN A 686 -8.81 14.95 -22.87
C GLN A 686 -8.41 14.17 -24.12
N GLN A 687 -8.47 14.80 -25.31
CA GLN A 687 -8.02 14.16 -26.55
C GLN A 687 -6.54 13.71 -26.49
N GLN A 688 -5.65 14.45 -25.83
CA GLN A 688 -4.25 14.04 -25.72
C GLN A 688 -4.06 12.89 -24.73
N VAL A 689 -4.80 12.89 -23.61
CA VAL A 689 -4.84 11.77 -22.66
C VAL A 689 -5.36 10.51 -23.35
N ASP A 690 -6.52 10.60 -24.01
CA ASP A 690 -7.14 9.51 -24.78
C ASP A 690 -6.23 9.00 -25.91
N TYR A 691 -5.37 9.84 -26.49
CA TYR A 691 -4.38 9.43 -27.48
C TYR A 691 -3.32 8.52 -26.86
N ALA A 692 -2.75 8.91 -25.71
CA ALA A 692 -1.77 8.08 -24.99
C ALA A 692 -2.39 6.74 -24.53
N LEU A 693 -3.66 6.75 -24.11
CA LEU A 693 -4.36 5.57 -23.58
C LEU A 693 -4.89 4.60 -24.65
N GLY A 694 -5.16 5.05 -25.89
CA GLY A 694 -5.51 4.10 -26.95
C GLY A 694 -6.25 4.60 -28.19
N SER A 695 -6.66 5.87 -28.28
CA SER A 695 -7.59 6.34 -29.32
C SER A 695 -7.02 6.29 -30.74
N ALA A 696 -5.69 6.23 -30.88
CA ALA A 696 -4.95 5.98 -32.12
C ALA A 696 -4.94 4.50 -32.56
N GLY A 697 -5.74 3.63 -31.91
CA GLY A 697 -5.85 2.19 -32.16
C GLY A 697 -4.90 1.31 -31.34
N ARG A 698 -4.02 1.91 -30.54
CA ARG A 698 -3.12 1.23 -29.58
C ARG A 698 -2.74 2.17 -28.44
N SER A 699 -2.51 1.60 -27.26
CA SER A 699 -1.96 2.30 -26.10
C SER A 699 -0.48 2.60 -26.29
N PHE A 700 -0.02 3.72 -25.73
CA PHE A 700 1.39 4.08 -25.56
C PHE A 700 1.82 4.09 -24.09
N VAL A 701 0.95 3.61 -23.19
CA VAL A 701 1.22 3.40 -21.77
C VAL A 701 1.51 1.92 -21.56
N VAL A 702 2.69 1.58 -21.05
CA VAL A 702 3.11 0.19 -20.81
C VAL A 702 2.14 -0.49 -19.83
N GLY A 703 1.76 -1.73 -20.13
CA GLY A 703 0.81 -2.51 -19.32
C GLY A 703 -0.67 -2.14 -19.48
N PHE A 704 -1.00 -0.98 -20.05
CA PHE A 704 -2.37 -0.47 -20.12
C PHE A 704 -3.04 -0.70 -21.49
N GLY A 705 -4.30 -1.14 -21.50
CA GLY A 705 -5.19 -1.04 -22.66
C GLY A 705 -4.81 -1.94 -23.87
N ASN A 706 -5.17 -1.50 -25.08
CA ASN A 706 -5.02 -2.32 -26.29
C ASN A 706 -3.60 -2.22 -26.89
N ASN A 707 -2.92 -3.36 -27.05
CA ASN A 707 -1.60 -3.45 -27.71
C ASN A 707 -0.56 -2.42 -27.20
N PRO A 708 -0.31 -2.34 -25.88
CA PRO A 708 0.67 -1.44 -25.29
C PRO A 708 2.10 -1.78 -25.73
N PRO A 709 3.06 -0.87 -25.51
CA PRO A 709 4.48 -1.17 -25.65
C PRO A 709 4.90 -2.33 -24.75
N GLN A 710 5.73 -3.23 -25.27
CA GLN A 710 6.25 -4.41 -24.59
C GLN A 710 7.78 -4.40 -24.51
N ARG A 711 8.45 -3.50 -25.24
CA ARG A 711 9.91 -3.38 -25.28
C ARG A 711 10.40 -1.94 -24.98
N PRO A 712 9.97 -1.31 -23.86
CA PRO A 712 10.50 0.00 -23.48
C PRO A 712 12.03 -0.07 -23.31
N HIS A 713 12.72 1.01 -23.69
CA HIS A 713 14.17 1.18 -23.54
C HIS A 713 14.51 1.40 -22.06
N HIS A 714 14.38 0.34 -21.24
CA HIS A 714 14.51 0.41 -19.80
C HIS A 714 15.21 -0.84 -19.26
N ARG A 715 16.31 -0.64 -18.51
CA ARG A 715 17.22 -1.71 -18.09
C ARG A 715 16.57 -2.70 -17.14
N ALA A 716 16.05 -2.23 -15.99
CA ALA A 716 15.57 -3.11 -14.94
C ALA A 716 14.41 -3.99 -15.42
N SER A 717 13.44 -3.43 -16.16
CA SER A 717 12.32 -4.25 -16.67
C SER A 717 12.69 -5.19 -17.82
N SER A 718 13.82 -4.93 -18.51
CA SER A 718 14.36 -5.88 -19.51
C SER A 718 15.07 -7.09 -18.88
N CYS A 719 15.35 -7.07 -17.57
CA CYS A 719 15.99 -8.18 -16.88
C CYS A 719 15.00 -9.33 -16.60
N PRO A 720 15.42 -10.60 -16.78
CA PRO A 720 14.67 -11.75 -16.27
C PRO A 720 14.75 -11.82 -14.74
N ASP A 721 13.86 -12.59 -14.13
CA ASP A 721 13.85 -12.84 -12.68
C ASP A 721 15.17 -13.41 -12.17
N GLU A 722 15.56 -13.06 -10.94
CA GLU A 722 16.70 -13.70 -10.29
C GLU A 722 16.45 -15.21 -10.08
N PRO A 723 17.49 -16.06 -10.18
CA PRO A 723 18.91 -15.74 -10.33
C PRO A 723 19.39 -15.75 -11.80
N ALA A 724 18.53 -15.51 -12.79
CA ALA A 724 18.94 -15.48 -14.18
C ALA A 724 19.84 -14.27 -14.48
N THR A 725 20.91 -14.46 -15.26
CA THR A 725 21.83 -13.38 -15.59
C THR A 725 21.16 -12.30 -16.44
N CYS A 726 21.03 -11.09 -15.92
CA CYS A 726 20.75 -9.90 -16.73
C CYS A 726 22.05 -9.30 -17.28
N ASP A 727 22.20 -9.29 -18.60
CA ASP A 727 23.33 -8.68 -19.30
C ASP A 727 22.90 -8.15 -20.69
N TRP A 728 23.85 -7.85 -21.58
CA TRP A 728 23.55 -7.38 -22.93
C TRP A 728 22.70 -8.36 -23.77
N ASN A 729 22.59 -9.65 -23.41
CA ASN A 729 21.66 -10.57 -24.08
C ASN A 729 20.19 -10.26 -23.74
N ALA A 730 19.91 -9.76 -22.54
CA ALA A 730 18.58 -9.29 -22.15
C ALA A 730 18.19 -8.03 -22.97
N TYR A 731 19.12 -7.08 -23.09
CA TYR A 731 18.97 -5.92 -23.97
C TYR A 731 18.72 -6.33 -25.44
N ASN A 732 19.56 -7.19 -26.01
CA ASN A 732 19.46 -7.66 -27.40
C ASN A 732 18.33 -8.69 -27.63
N SER A 733 17.52 -9.03 -26.63
CA SER A 733 16.46 -10.01 -26.78
C SER A 733 15.37 -9.50 -27.72
N ALA A 734 14.94 -10.34 -28.67
CA ALA A 734 13.79 -10.03 -29.53
C ALA A 734 12.44 -10.18 -28.79
N ASP A 735 12.44 -10.81 -27.62
CA ASP A 735 11.25 -10.99 -26.80
C ASP A 735 10.85 -9.67 -26.09
N PRO A 736 9.61 -9.57 -25.58
CA PRO A 736 9.20 -8.53 -24.63
C PRO A 736 10.18 -8.36 -23.46
N ASN A 737 10.13 -7.20 -22.81
CA ASN A 737 10.71 -7.05 -21.47
C ASN A 737 10.04 -8.09 -20.54
N PRO A 738 10.81 -8.91 -19.79
CA PRO A 738 10.24 -9.91 -18.88
C PRO A 738 9.32 -9.28 -17.83
N GLN A 739 9.68 -8.08 -17.34
CA GLN A 739 8.86 -7.31 -16.42
C GLN A 739 8.02 -6.27 -17.15
N VAL A 740 6.77 -6.12 -16.75
CA VAL A 740 5.90 -5.06 -17.25
C VAL A 740 6.19 -3.78 -16.45
N LEU A 741 6.65 -2.73 -17.14
CA LEU A 741 6.91 -1.42 -16.55
C LEU A 741 5.62 -0.59 -16.49
N TYR A 742 4.65 -1.04 -15.70
CA TYR A 742 3.28 -0.50 -15.68
C TYR A 742 3.24 1.03 -15.61
N GLY A 743 2.40 1.63 -16.47
CA GLY A 743 2.13 3.06 -16.48
C GLY A 743 3.15 3.96 -17.15
N ALA A 744 4.32 3.43 -17.54
CA ALA A 744 5.32 4.24 -18.24
C ALA A 744 4.77 4.73 -19.59
N VAL A 745 4.79 6.06 -19.80
CA VAL A 745 4.57 6.66 -21.11
C VAL A 745 5.86 6.55 -21.91
N VAL A 746 5.80 5.82 -23.03
CA VAL A 746 6.92 5.82 -23.99
C VAL A 746 6.98 7.16 -24.73
N GLY A 747 8.13 7.51 -25.31
CA GLY A 747 8.32 8.73 -26.07
C GLY A 747 7.23 8.98 -27.11
N GLY A 748 6.79 7.91 -27.80
CA GLY A 748 5.58 7.91 -28.62
C GLY A 748 5.85 7.80 -30.12
N PRO A 749 4.84 7.97 -30.97
CA PRO A 749 4.98 7.80 -32.41
C PRO A 749 5.68 8.97 -33.09
N ASP A 750 6.10 8.77 -34.34
CA ASP A 750 6.55 9.84 -35.22
C ASP A 750 5.40 10.79 -35.61
N GLN A 751 5.76 11.87 -36.33
CA GLN A 751 4.80 12.87 -36.81
C GLN A 751 3.67 12.33 -37.74
N ASN A 752 3.75 11.07 -38.17
CA ASN A 752 2.81 10.38 -39.05
C ASN A 752 2.10 9.21 -38.33
N ASP A 753 2.08 9.21 -37.00
CA ASP A 753 1.52 8.16 -36.15
C ASP A 753 2.20 6.78 -36.30
N GLN A 754 3.43 6.72 -36.86
CA GLN A 754 4.19 5.48 -36.98
C GLN A 754 4.98 5.19 -35.72
N TYR A 755 4.94 3.94 -35.25
CA TYR A 755 5.63 3.51 -34.05
C TYR A 755 6.02 2.03 -34.15
N THR A 756 7.26 1.72 -33.79
CA THR A 756 7.80 0.37 -33.68
C THR A 756 8.10 0.06 -32.22
N ASP A 757 7.57 -1.04 -31.69
CA ASP A 757 7.90 -1.53 -30.35
C ASP A 757 9.28 -2.21 -30.40
N SER A 758 10.32 -1.53 -29.92
CA SER A 758 11.71 -1.91 -30.11
C SER A 758 12.60 -1.33 -29.02
N ARG A 759 13.25 -2.20 -28.24
CA ARG A 759 14.12 -1.80 -27.12
C ARG A 759 15.31 -0.96 -27.57
N ASP A 760 15.79 -1.13 -28.80
CA ASP A 760 16.89 -0.34 -29.38
C ASP A 760 16.46 1.08 -29.79
N ASP A 761 15.15 1.34 -29.90
CA ASP A 761 14.59 2.61 -30.38
C ASP A 761 14.34 3.57 -29.21
N TYR A 762 15.43 4.15 -28.70
CA TYR A 762 15.43 5.14 -27.63
C TYR A 762 14.84 6.51 -28.03
N VAL A 763 14.30 6.67 -29.25
CA VAL A 763 13.49 7.86 -29.59
C VAL A 763 12.03 7.61 -29.22
N HIS A 764 11.52 6.46 -29.63
CA HIS A 764 10.10 6.14 -29.56
C HIS A 764 9.73 5.30 -28.32
N ASN A 765 10.66 4.49 -27.81
CA ASN A 765 10.47 3.54 -26.68
C ASN A 765 11.16 3.99 -25.38
N GLU A 766 11.80 5.16 -25.35
CA GLU A 766 12.31 5.78 -24.12
C GLU A 766 11.16 6.11 -23.15
N VAL A 767 11.44 5.99 -21.86
CA VAL A 767 10.53 6.26 -20.73
C VAL A 767 11.32 7.05 -19.68
N ALA A 768 10.72 8.06 -19.06
CA ALA A 768 11.43 8.94 -18.11
C ALA A 768 10.50 9.57 -17.07
N CYS A 769 11.06 9.96 -15.91
CA CYS A 769 10.33 10.61 -14.83
C CYS A 769 9.57 11.86 -15.27
N ASP A 770 10.16 12.67 -16.16
CA ASP A 770 9.52 13.88 -16.68
C ASP A 770 8.47 13.59 -17.76
N TYR A 771 8.50 12.41 -18.40
CA TYR A 771 7.49 11.98 -19.38
C TYR A 771 6.15 11.69 -18.70
N ASN A 772 6.20 11.13 -17.50
CA ASN A 772 5.00 10.81 -16.71
C ASN A 772 4.51 11.98 -15.83
N ALA A 773 5.27 13.04 -15.62
CA ALA A 773 5.00 14.04 -14.58
C ALA A 773 3.67 14.79 -14.77
N ALA A 774 3.54 15.53 -15.89
CA ALA A 774 2.29 16.19 -16.19
C ALA A 774 1.21 15.21 -16.68
N PHE A 775 1.60 14.05 -17.24
CA PHE A 775 0.67 13.00 -17.64
C PHE A 775 -0.13 12.46 -16.45
N THR A 776 0.54 12.17 -15.34
CA THR A 776 -0.10 11.81 -14.06
C THR A 776 -1.11 12.88 -13.63
N GLY A 777 -0.75 14.16 -13.78
CA GLY A 777 -1.66 15.24 -13.45
C GLY A 777 -2.81 15.48 -14.43
N ALA A 778 -2.63 15.13 -15.71
CA ALA A 778 -3.69 15.12 -16.71
C ALA A 778 -4.66 13.96 -16.47
N LEU A 779 -4.17 12.80 -16.03
CA LEU A 779 -4.98 11.66 -15.61
C LEU A 779 -5.81 11.98 -14.36
N ALA A 780 -5.21 12.58 -13.32
CA ALA A 780 -5.95 13.02 -12.13
C ALA A 780 -7.07 14.03 -12.48
N ALA A 781 -6.80 14.95 -13.41
CA ALA A 781 -7.83 15.85 -13.94
C ALA A 781 -8.93 15.10 -14.72
N SER A 782 -8.60 14.05 -15.48
CA SER A 782 -9.58 13.21 -16.15
C SER A 782 -10.46 12.41 -15.17
N VAL A 783 -9.90 11.89 -14.07
CA VAL A 783 -10.67 11.19 -13.02
C VAL A 783 -11.68 12.12 -12.34
N GLU A 784 -11.36 13.40 -12.10
CA GLU A 784 -12.34 14.36 -11.53
C GLU A 784 -13.47 14.75 -12.50
N LEU A 785 -13.34 14.46 -13.80
CA LEU A 785 -14.27 14.87 -14.85
C LEU A 785 -15.24 13.77 -15.28
N HIS A 786 -15.07 12.53 -14.80
CA HIS A 786 -15.75 11.32 -15.28
C HIS A 786 -16.36 10.47 -14.17
#